data_AF-A0A0T0MII9-F1
#
_entry.id   AF-A0A0T0MII9-F1
#
_cell.length_a   1.000
_cell.length_b   1.000
_cell.length_c   1.000
_cell.angle_alpha   90.00
_cell.angle_beta   90.00
_cell.angle_gamma   90.00
#
_symmetry.space_group_name_H-M   'P 1'
#
loop_
_entity.id
_entity.type
_entity.pdbx_description
1 polymer ?
#
loop_
_entity_poly.entity_id
_entity_poly.type
_entity_poly.pdbx_seq_one_letter_code
_entity_poly.pdbx_strand_id
1 'polypeptide(L)'
;MPTARSHSRTLVAAVGVGALLVPAVAAALTVGAAAPAAAISVCGATNDPTRGFTVLVEGDASVAGSEIEGTMAVGGSLSWKNTFDVRHSTGQTPPGYTLPILDGTTLPVRVSAGAYNLAGSQGILQVGSGADQTGSPQGEMLAGTQTWTTSQLKGQEVFIPADLEVDGAGQARVVPPSPPTTADELPQWVPQHIGPLVVAPLTSGFPTLDAIADAVSDLPGANEGVSAVTLTGDAPEKKLELVAGDLNVLSVEPEQFDGVTALNFTGALPSSTTGLVIRLSGGTEFSIPRFNGANDSGTNNLFAPWVLWSYDETGPLTLTSQDRITGTILAPRADLTLQNASPVEGQVIASTLTKAGGSGEIHHYAFAGCIPDDATTVGSVQLSKTLVVDGAFDALPVNVFVQYWVDGVRQLPDLSVETDGTVLGPAAVPSGTVVELGEATPATVPGGVWQTPVWTVTGTTTIPPTQPGAQVAFVVEEDADVEITLSDTLVGQGRFSIAKSVDDAGLGAPATFTFQWWVDDVRQSPDLVVASDGTVLGPIDVAPDSVVELVEVRPTNPVGGTWTAPTWAVTGGTAATPQHGGFAFTVGRGSAVSAVQVTNVVLPGGGAQLAVTGLDDVGATALASALALLLGATLTFAARRARTIRE
;
A
#
# COMPACT_ATOMS: atom_id res chain seq x y z
N MET A 1 33.14 -35.65 -48.35
CA MET A 1 33.95 -36.89 -48.35
C MET A 1 34.98 -36.80 -47.24
N PRO A 2 35.21 -37.87 -46.47
CA PRO A 2 35.64 -37.80 -45.08
C PRO A 2 37.06 -38.33 -44.87
N THR A 3 37.68 -38.00 -43.73
CA THR A 3 38.73 -38.86 -43.15
C THR A 3 38.41 -39.16 -41.69
N ALA A 4 38.29 -40.45 -41.43
CA ALA A 4 38.04 -41.06 -40.14
C ALA A 4 39.35 -41.27 -39.38
N ARG A 5 39.28 -41.31 -38.04
CA ARG A 5 39.95 -42.39 -37.28
C ARG A 5 39.30 -42.62 -35.92
N SER A 6 38.94 -43.89 -35.75
CA SER A 6 38.45 -44.61 -34.58
C SER A 6 39.56 -44.76 -33.52
N HIS A 7 39.18 -44.68 -32.24
CA HIS A 7 39.58 -45.67 -31.24
C HIS A 7 38.49 -45.85 -30.18
N SER A 8 38.48 -47.05 -29.62
CA SER A 8 37.34 -47.80 -29.11
C SER A 8 37.38 -48.01 -27.61
N ARG A 9 36.17 -48.11 -27.01
CA ARG A 9 35.77 -48.87 -25.80
C ARG A 9 36.31 -48.37 -24.45
N THR A 10 35.41 -48.07 -23.51
CA THR A 10 35.05 -48.98 -22.39
C THR A 10 33.73 -48.51 -21.75
N LEU A 11 32.81 -49.44 -21.51
CA LEU A 11 31.56 -49.31 -20.76
C LEU A 11 31.86 -49.50 -19.27
N VAL A 12 31.49 -48.55 -18.40
CA VAL A 12 31.12 -48.82 -17.00
C VAL A 12 29.94 -47.91 -16.67
N ALA A 13 28.80 -48.53 -16.39
CA ALA A 13 27.60 -47.88 -15.92
C ALA A 13 27.77 -47.52 -14.43
N ALA A 14 27.58 -46.24 -14.10
CA ALA A 14 27.37 -45.78 -12.74
C ALA A 14 26.01 -45.08 -12.69
N VAL A 15 25.06 -45.72 -11.98
CA VAL A 15 23.76 -45.15 -11.61
C VAL A 15 24.03 -44.08 -10.56
N GLY A 16 24.14 -42.83 -11.01
CA GLY A 16 24.14 -41.66 -10.14
C GLY A 16 22.70 -41.21 -9.93
N VAL A 17 22.19 -41.40 -8.70
CA VAL A 17 20.93 -40.82 -8.23
C VAL A 17 21.07 -39.30 -8.30
N GLY A 18 20.43 -38.70 -9.30
CA GLY A 18 20.34 -37.25 -9.43
C GLY A 18 19.49 -36.70 -8.30
N ALA A 19 20.13 -36.02 -7.35
CA ALA A 19 19.45 -35.08 -6.48
C ALA A 19 18.87 -33.97 -7.38
N LEU A 20 17.55 -33.99 -7.57
CA LEU A 20 16.82 -32.86 -8.13
C LEU A 20 16.92 -31.70 -7.12
N LEU A 21 17.91 -30.83 -7.33
CA LEU A 21 17.85 -29.46 -6.85
C LEU A 21 16.70 -28.78 -7.58
N VAL A 22 15.56 -28.65 -6.91
CA VAL A 22 14.50 -27.73 -7.34
C VAL A 22 15.02 -26.32 -7.06
N PRO A 23 15.22 -25.47 -8.07
CA PRO A 23 15.56 -24.08 -7.82
C PRO A 23 14.35 -23.41 -7.16
N ALA A 24 14.58 -22.79 -5.99
CA ALA A 24 13.63 -21.88 -5.37
C ALA A 24 13.37 -20.74 -6.37
N VAL A 25 12.22 -20.81 -7.05
CA VAL A 25 11.73 -19.73 -7.89
C VAL A 25 11.20 -18.67 -6.93
N ALA A 26 11.95 -17.58 -6.76
CA ALA A 26 11.42 -16.36 -6.19
C ALA A 26 10.33 -15.85 -7.14
N ALA A 27 9.08 -16.24 -6.88
CA ALA A 27 7.93 -15.73 -7.59
C ALA A 27 7.74 -14.27 -7.13
N ALA A 28 8.07 -13.33 -8.01
CA ALA A 28 7.71 -11.93 -7.82
C ALA A 28 6.18 -11.85 -7.71
N LEU A 29 5.70 -11.43 -6.53
CA LEU A 29 4.30 -11.15 -6.27
C LEU A 29 3.86 -9.96 -7.14
N THR A 30 3.08 -10.20 -8.18
CA THR A 30 2.30 -9.16 -8.84
C THR A 30 0.92 -9.17 -8.20
N VAL A 31 0.73 -8.37 -7.15
CA VAL A 31 -0.61 -8.11 -6.59
C VAL A 31 -1.40 -7.36 -7.66
N GLY A 32 -2.54 -7.91 -8.07
CA GLY A 32 -3.45 -7.21 -8.96
C GLY A 32 -4.03 -6.01 -8.24
N ALA A 33 -3.56 -4.81 -8.57
CA ALA A 33 -4.03 -3.56 -7.99
C ALA A 33 -5.55 -3.42 -8.21
N ALA A 34 -6.28 -3.22 -7.11
CA ALA A 34 -7.63 -2.67 -7.18
C ALA A 34 -7.53 -1.28 -7.84
N ALA A 35 -8.53 -0.90 -8.63
CA ALA A 35 -8.56 0.42 -9.25
C ALA A 35 -8.50 1.49 -8.13
N PRO A 36 -7.54 2.43 -8.19
CA PRO A 36 -7.32 3.40 -7.13
C PRO A 36 -8.59 4.22 -6.86
N ALA A 37 -8.78 4.63 -5.60
CA ALA A 37 -9.69 5.71 -5.27
C ALA A 37 -9.32 6.92 -6.13
N ALA A 38 -10.32 7.54 -6.76
CA ALA A 38 -10.14 8.49 -7.84
C ALA A 38 -9.14 9.59 -7.47
N ALA A 39 -7.99 9.45 -8.10
CA ALA A 39 -6.89 10.34 -8.01
C ALA A 39 -7.15 11.52 -9.00
N ILE A 40 -6.56 12.69 -8.77
CA ILE A 40 -6.84 13.87 -9.58
C ILE A 40 -5.96 13.85 -10.83
N SER A 41 -6.44 13.15 -11.86
CA SER A 41 -6.02 13.44 -13.22
C SER A 41 -6.53 14.83 -13.59
N VAL A 42 -5.64 15.83 -13.62
CA VAL A 42 -5.98 17.20 -14.04
C VAL A 42 -6.04 17.25 -15.56
N CYS A 43 -6.89 16.43 -16.16
CA CYS A 43 -7.19 16.48 -17.58
C CYS A 43 -8.49 17.24 -17.78
N GLY A 44 -8.42 18.48 -18.29
CA GLY A 44 -9.62 19.24 -18.64
C GLY A 44 -10.68 19.22 -17.53
N ALA A 45 -10.24 19.46 -16.29
CA ALA A 45 -10.98 19.19 -15.06
C ALA A 45 -12.45 19.58 -15.23
N THR A 46 -13.34 18.62 -14.97
CA THR A 46 -14.80 18.82 -14.98
C THR A 46 -15.25 19.90 -13.98
N ASN A 47 -14.33 20.37 -13.12
CA ASN A 47 -14.43 21.55 -12.28
C ASN A 47 -13.08 22.30 -12.29
N ASP A 48 -12.78 23.05 -13.37
CA ASP A 48 -11.60 23.92 -13.43
C ASP A 48 -11.47 24.76 -12.15
N PRO A 49 -10.44 24.53 -11.29
CA PRO A 49 -10.31 25.21 -10.02
C PRO A 49 -10.01 26.70 -10.16
N THR A 50 -9.55 27.13 -11.35
CA THR A 50 -9.41 28.54 -11.68
C THR A 50 -10.72 29.20 -12.10
N ARG A 51 -11.76 28.39 -12.36
CA ARG A 51 -13.08 28.80 -12.89
C ARG A 51 -12.99 29.60 -14.20
N GLY A 52 -11.89 29.52 -14.95
CA GLY A 52 -11.62 30.31 -16.14
C GLY A 52 -11.10 31.74 -15.88
N PHE A 53 -10.72 32.08 -14.65
CA PHE A 53 -10.08 33.38 -14.37
C PHE A 53 -8.68 33.44 -14.98
N THR A 54 -8.30 34.60 -15.52
CA THR A 54 -6.95 34.79 -16.08
C THR A 54 -5.92 35.01 -14.98
N VAL A 55 -6.29 35.80 -13.98
CA VAL A 55 -5.50 36.03 -12.78
C VAL A 55 -6.35 35.61 -11.59
N LEU A 56 -5.81 34.72 -10.76
CA LEU A 56 -6.46 34.22 -9.55
C LEU A 56 -5.50 34.38 -8.37
N VAL A 57 -5.90 35.15 -7.36
CA VAL A 57 -5.08 35.47 -6.19
C VAL A 57 -5.85 35.13 -4.92
N GLU A 58 -5.24 34.39 -3.99
CA GLU A 58 -5.90 33.97 -2.75
C GLU A 58 -6.11 35.15 -1.79
N GLY A 59 -5.05 35.91 -1.58
CA GLY A 59 -4.98 37.08 -0.71
C GLY A 59 -5.03 38.38 -1.49
N ASP A 60 -4.10 39.30 -1.18
CA ASP A 60 -4.09 40.65 -1.72
C ASP A 60 -3.38 40.74 -3.08
N ALA A 61 -3.84 41.69 -3.90
CA ALA A 61 -3.21 42.01 -5.17
C ALA A 61 -2.95 43.52 -5.33
N SER A 62 -1.75 43.87 -5.78
CA SER A 62 -1.38 45.22 -6.21
C SER A 62 -0.96 45.21 -7.67
N VAL A 63 -1.72 45.91 -8.51
CA VAL A 63 -1.50 45.91 -9.96
C VAL A 63 -1.07 47.27 -10.50
N ALA A 64 -0.11 47.23 -11.39
CA ALA A 64 0.34 48.39 -12.16
C ALA A 64 0.77 47.95 -13.56
N GLY A 65 1.14 48.94 -14.39
CA GLY A 65 1.56 48.69 -15.77
C GLY A 65 0.39 48.83 -16.75
N SER A 66 0.37 47.97 -17.78
CA SER A 66 -0.54 48.12 -18.92
C SER A 66 -1.95 47.58 -18.66
N GLU A 67 -2.18 46.27 -18.82
CA GLU A 67 -3.53 45.69 -18.81
C GLU A 67 -3.56 44.17 -18.54
N ILE A 68 -4.77 43.66 -18.33
CA ILE A 68 -5.13 42.24 -18.41
C ILE A 68 -6.17 42.09 -19.53
N GLU A 69 -5.86 41.29 -20.55
CA GLU A 69 -6.83 40.80 -21.55
C GLU A 69 -7.43 39.48 -21.05
N GLY A 70 -8.45 39.59 -20.21
CA GLY A 70 -9.01 38.45 -19.51
C GLY A 70 -9.82 38.88 -18.30
N THR A 71 -9.69 38.14 -17.21
CA THR A 71 -10.43 38.38 -15.97
C THR A 71 -9.54 38.22 -14.74
N MET A 72 -9.95 38.86 -13.65
CA MET A 72 -9.18 38.86 -12.41
C MET A 72 -10.08 38.53 -11.21
N ALA A 73 -9.63 37.59 -10.38
CA ALA A 73 -10.23 37.23 -9.10
C ALA A 73 -9.20 37.38 -7.98
N VAL A 74 -9.57 38.10 -6.92
CA VAL A 74 -8.72 38.38 -5.75
C VAL A 74 -9.51 38.06 -4.50
N GLY A 75 -9.06 37.12 -3.67
CA GLY A 75 -9.77 36.80 -2.43
C GLY A 75 -9.66 37.90 -1.37
N GLY A 76 -8.55 38.64 -1.36
CA GLY A 76 -8.29 39.77 -0.48
C GLY A 76 -8.55 41.15 -1.11
N SER A 77 -7.66 42.10 -0.81
CA SER A 77 -7.74 43.48 -1.24
C SER A 77 -7.04 43.72 -2.58
N LEU A 78 -7.76 44.31 -3.55
CA LEU A 78 -7.21 44.78 -4.82
C LEU A 78 -6.87 46.27 -4.74
N SER A 79 -5.63 46.62 -5.09
CA SER A 79 -5.15 47.98 -5.27
C SER A 79 -4.50 48.17 -6.65
N TRP A 80 -4.50 49.40 -7.15
CA TRP A 80 -3.86 49.71 -8.44
C TRP A 80 -3.09 51.02 -8.42
N LYS A 81 -2.17 51.15 -9.37
CA LYS A 81 -1.45 52.40 -9.65
C LYS A 81 -1.64 52.77 -11.12
N ASN A 82 -1.73 54.08 -11.35
CA ASN A 82 -2.04 54.66 -12.66
C ASN A 82 -3.39 54.15 -13.19
N THR A 83 -3.65 54.37 -14.47
CA THR A 83 -4.75 53.69 -15.14
C THR A 83 -4.36 52.24 -15.39
N PHE A 84 -5.19 51.29 -14.98
CA PHE A 84 -5.00 49.86 -15.18
C PHE A 84 -6.26 49.23 -15.75
N ASP A 85 -6.13 48.47 -16.84
CA ASP A 85 -7.27 48.00 -17.60
C ASP A 85 -7.46 46.49 -17.46
N VAL A 86 -8.69 46.06 -17.18
CA VAL A 86 -9.12 44.66 -17.28
C VAL A 86 -10.22 44.58 -18.33
N ARG A 87 -9.87 44.01 -19.48
CA ARG A 87 -10.70 44.01 -20.70
C ARG A 87 -10.78 42.61 -21.30
N HIS A 88 -11.60 42.42 -22.34
CA HIS A 88 -11.80 41.09 -22.91
C HIS A 88 -10.62 40.56 -23.73
N SER A 89 -10.32 41.24 -24.84
CA SER A 89 -9.28 40.87 -25.79
C SER A 89 -9.08 42.04 -26.74
N THR A 90 -7.83 42.33 -27.11
CA THR A 90 -7.49 43.21 -28.24
C THR A 90 -7.01 42.42 -29.46
N GLY A 91 -7.09 41.09 -29.39
CA GLY A 91 -6.71 40.17 -30.46
C GLY A 91 -5.60 39.18 -30.08
N GLN A 92 -5.11 39.21 -28.83
CA GLN A 92 -4.06 38.31 -28.34
C GLN A 92 -4.58 37.22 -27.40
N THR A 93 -5.73 37.43 -26.75
CA THR A 93 -6.49 36.34 -26.11
C THR A 93 -7.19 35.47 -27.17
N PRO A 94 -7.16 34.13 -27.05
CA PRO A 94 -7.77 33.22 -28.02
C PRO A 94 -9.24 33.53 -28.31
N PRO A 95 -9.67 33.43 -29.59
CA PRO A 95 -11.07 33.56 -29.94
C PRO A 95 -11.94 32.55 -29.16
N GLY A 96 -13.02 33.03 -28.55
CA GLY A 96 -13.96 32.17 -27.82
C GLY A 96 -13.72 32.04 -26.32
N TYR A 97 -12.76 32.79 -25.75
CA TYR A 97 -12.67 32.94 -24.29
C TYR A 97 -14.03 33.39 -23.73
N THR A 98 -14.58 32.61 -22.80
CA THR A 98 -15.84 32.93 -22.15
C THR A 98 -15.56 33.45 -20.76
N LEU A 99 -16.26 34.51 -20.37
CA LEU A 99 -16.09 35.07 -19.03
C LEU A 99 -16.64 34.11 -17.98
N PRO A 100 -15.95 34.00 -16.83
CA PRO A 100 -16.39 33.18 -15.71
C PRO A 100 -17.74 33.67 -15.18
N ILE A 101 -18.56 32.74 -14.72
CA ILE A 101 -19.79 33.01 -13.96
C ILE A 101 -19.57 32.43 -12.56
N LEU A 102 -19.79 33.24 -11.53
CA LEU A 102 -19.62 32.83 -10.14
C LEU A 102 -20.93 32.29 -9.57
N ASP A 103 -20.83 31.38 -8.60
CA ASP A 103 -21.99 30.82 -7.92
C ASP A 103 -22.81 31.94 -7.26
N GLY A 104 -24.11 31.99 -7.55
CA GLY A 104 -25.01 33.03 -7.06
C GLY A 104 -25.19 34.24 -7.99
N THR A 105 -24.47 34.29 -9.12
CA THR A 105 -24.75 35.23 -10.23
C THR A 105 -25.04 34.48 -11.53
N THR A 106 -25.87 35.06 -12.39
CA THR A 106 -26.08 34.60 -13.78
C THR A 106 -25.33 35.45 -14.79
N LEU A 107 -24.60 36.46 -14.32
CA LEU A 107 -23.88 37.42 -15.15
C LEU A 107 -22.39 37.05 -15.21
N PRO A 108 -21.75 37.27 -16.36
CA PRO A 108 -20.31 37.09 -16.50
C PRO A 108 -19.54 38.10 -15.63
N VAL A 109 -18.42 37.65 -15.07
CA VAL A 109 -17.59 38.44 -14.16
C VAL A 109 -16.29 38.83 -14.86
N ARG A 110 -15.93 40.11 -14.80
CA ARG A 110 -14.67 40.65 -15.34
C ARG A 110 -13.61 40.78 -14.26
N VAL A 111 -13.99 41.39 -13.15
CA VAL A 111 -13.13 41.55 -11.97
C VAL A 111 -13.95 41.19 -10.74
N SER A 112 -13.36 40.43 -9.83
CA SER A 112 -13.90 40.22 -8.50
C SER A 112 -12.80 40.35 -7.45
N ALA A 113 -13.10 41.04 -6.36
CA ALA A 113 -12.17 41.20 -5.25
C ALA A 113 -12.89 41.09 -3.90
N GLY A 114 -12.21 40.54 -2.88
CA GLY A 114 -12.64 40.61 -1.48
C GLY A 114 -12.97 42.04 -1.04
N ALA A 115 -12.08 42.97 -1.40
CA ALA A 115 -12.30 44.41 -1.28
C ALA A 115 -11.49 45.17 -2.34
N TYR A 116 -11.93 46.38 -2.69
CA TYR A 116 -11.19 47.34 -3.51
C TYR A 116 -10.65 48.45 -2.62
N ASN A 117 -9.32 48.57 -2.56
CA ASN A 117 -8.63 49.61 -1.81
C ASN A 117 -8.57 50.93 -2.60
N LEU A 118 -9.73 51.59 -2.73
CA LEU A 118 -9.84 52.86 -3.46
C LEU A 118 -8.91 53.95 -2.88
N ALA A 119 -8.83 54.05 -1.55
CA ALA A 119 -8.02 55.06 -0.88
C ALA A 119 -6.50 54.84 -1.04
N GLY A 120 -6.07 53.59 -1.13
CA GLY A 120 -4.67 53.22 -1.38
C GLY A 120 -4.31 53.14 -2.87
N SER A 121 -5.28 53.32 -3.76
CA SER A 121 -5.07 53.26 -5.21
C SER A 121 -4.87 54.64 -5.83
N GLN A 122 -4.25 54.67 -7.00
CA GLN A 122 -4.04 55.88 -7.80
C GLN A 122 -4.54 55.67 -9.21
N GLY A 123 -5.18 56.66 -9.82
CA GLY A 123 -5.71 56.54 -11.18
C GLY A 123 -6.98 55.69 -11.26
N ILE A 124 -7.21 55.06 -12.41
CA ILE A 124 -8.48 54.42 -12.76
C ILE A 124 -8.29 52.93 -13.00
N LEU A 125 -8.98 52.08 -12.23
CA LEU A 125 -9.20 50.68 -12.62
C LEU A 125 -10.32 50.65 -13.65
N GLN A 126 -10.03 50.28 -14.89
CA GLN A 126 -11.02 50.16 -15.95
C GLN A 126 -11.51 48.72 -16.05
N VAL A 127 -12.80 48.49 -15.85
CA VAL A 127 -13.43 47.16 -15.91
C VAL A 127 -14.42 47.13 -17.08
N GLY A 128 -14.07 46.42 -18.14
CA GLY A 128 -14.74 46.57 -19.44
C GLY A 128 -14.35 47.91 -20.04
N SER A 129 -13.43 47.93 -20.98
CA SER A 129 -12.90 49.20 -21.50
C SER A 129 -13.83 49.78 -22.56
N GLY A 130 -13.87 51.11 -22.71
CA GLY A 130 -14.56 51.74 -23.85
C GLY A 130 -13.90 51.45 -25.20
N ALA A 131 -12.71 50.84 -25.20
CA ALA A 131 -12.02 50.33 -26.38
C ALA A 131 -12.42 48.88 -26.72
N ASP A 132 -13.19 48.22 -25.85
CA ASP A 132 -13.77 46.92 -26.15
C ASP A 132 -14.66 47.12 -27.39
N GLN A 133 -14.40 46.36 -28.47
CA GLN A 133 -15.26 46.43 -29.64
C GLN A 133 -16.70 46.13 -29.19
N THR A 134 -17.69 46.81 -29.78
CA THR A 134 -19.12 46.69 -29.45
C THR A 134 -19.70 45.27 -29.57
N GLY A 135 -18.90 44.29 -30.00
CA GLY A 135 -19.20 42.85 -30.00
C GLY A 135 -18.39 41.99 -29.01
N SER A 136 -17.58 42.57 -28.13
CA SER A 136 -16.85 41.84 -27.09
C SER A 136 -17.72 41.62 -25.86
N PRO A 137 -17.65 40.46 -25.18
CA PRO A 137 -18.39 40.23 -23.95
C PRO A 137 -17.94 41.23 -22.86
N GLN A 138 -18.88 41.98 -22.33
CA GLN A 138 -18.73 42.78 -21.11
C GLN A 138 -18.93 41.87 -19.89
N GLY A 139 -18.37 42.26 -18.75
CA GLY A 139 -18.53 41.51 -17.49
C GLY A 139 -18.58 42.45 -16.29
N GLU A 140 -19.21 41.98 -15.23
CA GLU A 140 -19.44 42.76 -14.02
C GLU A 140 -18.16 42.91 -13.18
N MET A 141 -18.14 43.97 -12.35
CA MET A 141 -17.16 44.18 -11.29
C MET A 141 -17.81 43.80 -9.96
N LEU A 142 -17.40 42.72 -9.32
CA LEU A 142 -17.99 42.28 -8.05
C LEU A 142 -17.05 42.55 -6.87
N ALA A 143 -17.60 42.93 -5.72
CA ALA A 143 -16.84 43.12 -4.48
C ALA A 143 -17.28 42.11 -3.42
N GLY A 144 -16.49 41.88 -2.37
CA GLY A 144 -16.90 41.09 -1.21
C GLY A 144 -17.95 41.79 -0.37
N THR A 145 -17.78 41.92 0.93
CA THR A 145 -18.79 42.60 1.77
C THR A 145 -18.78 44.13 1.63
N GLN A 146 -18.00 44.67 0.69
CA GLN A 146 -17.86 46.11 0.49
C GLN A 146 -19.15 46.70 -0.10
N THR A 147 -19.59 47.80 0.49
CA THR A 147 -20.69 48.61 -0.02
C THR A 147 -20.15 49.93 -0.56
N TRP A 148 -20.75 50.40 -1.64
CA TRP A 148 -20.33 51.63 -2.30
C TRP A 148 -21.15 52.80 -1.77
N THR A 149 -20.49 53.80 -1.21
CA THR A 149 -21.13 55.02 -0.69
C THR A 149 -21.20 56.14 -1.72
N THR A 150 -20.39 56.04 -2.78
CA THR A 150 -20.20 57.07 -3.81
C THR A 150 -20.24 56.41 -5.18
N SER A 151 -21.08 56.93 -6.07
CA SER A 151 -21.13 56.50 -7.47
C SER A 151 -21.56 57.63 -8.40
N GLN A 152 -21.12 57.58 -9.67
CA GLN A 152 -21.54 58.51 -10.71
C GLN A 152 -21.77 57.77 -12.03
N LEU A 153 -22.77 58.21 -12.80
CA LEU A 153 -23.03 57.72 -14.16
C LEU A 153 -22.55 58.76 -15.17
N LYS A 154 -21.71 58.35 -16.12
CA LYS A 154 -21.30 59.17 -17.26
C LYS A 154 -21.51 58.38 -18.55
N GLY A 155 -22.59 58.67 -19.26
CA GLY A 155 -23.00 57.86 -20.41
C GLY A 155 -23.41 56.46 -19.94
N GLN A 156 -22.72 55.42 -20.43
CA GLN A 156 -22.91 54.03 -20.00
C GLN A 156 -21.92 53.59 -18.91
N GLU A 157 -21.00 54.48 -18.51
CA GLU A 157 -19.93 54.15 -17.57
C GLU A 157 -20.34 54.47 -16.14
N VAL A 158 -20.14 53.52 -15.23
CA VAL A 158 -20.36 53.70 -13.80
C VAL A 158 -19.02 53.91 -13.11
N PHE A 159 -18.87 55.03 -12.42
CA PHE A 159 -17.68 55.38 -11.66
C PHE A 159 -17.90 55.18 -10.17
N ILE A 160 -16.92 54.55 -9.52
CA ILE A 160 -16.88 54.30 -8.08
C ILE A 160 -15.58 54.92 -7.53
N PRO A 161 -15.59 56.20 -7.13
CA PRO A 161 -14.40 56.90 -6.64
C PRO A 161 -14.23 56.79 -5.13
N ALA A 162 -12.97 56.85 -4.67
CA ALA A 162 -12.65 56.99 -3.24
C ALA A 162 -13.29 58.25 -2.65
N ASP A 163 -13.26 59.35 -3.42
CA ASP A 163 -13.82 60.65 -3.07
C ASP A 163 -14.30 61.34 -4.34
N LEU A 164 -15.50 61.91 -4.33
CA LEU A 164 -16.10 62.62 -5.46
C LEU A 164 -15.48 64.02 -5.67
N GLU A 165 -14.79 64.56 -4.67
CA GLU A 165 -14.26 65.93 -4.67
C GLU A 165 -12.76 66.01 -5.01
N VAL A 166 -12.07 64.87 -5.11
CA VAL A 166 -10.61 64.82 -5.30
C VAL A 166 -10.24 64.26 -6.68
N ASP A 167 -9.75 65.14 -7.56
CA ASP A 167 -9.20 64.75 -8.85
C ASP A 167 -7.98 63.82 -8.67
N GLY A 168 -7.97 62.71 -9.41
CA GLY A 168 -6.87 61.73 -9.38
C GLY A 168 -6.92 60.73 -8.23
N ALA A 169 -7.92 60.81 -7.34
CA ALA A 169 -8.18 59.77 -6.36
C ALA A 169 -8.43 58.41 -7.04
N GLY A 170 -8.06 57.32 -6.36
CA GLY A 170 -8.33 55.97 -6.83
C GLY A 170 -9.82 55.77 -7.11
N GLN A 171 -10.15 55.33 -8.32
CA GLN A 171 -11.52 55.08 -8.73
C GLN A 171 -11.61 53.85 -9.64
N ALA A 172 -12.72 53.12 -9.56
CA ALA A 172 -13.07 52.13 -10.57
C ALA A 172 -14.01 52.75 -11.61
N ARG A 173 -13.78 52.47 -12.89
CA ARG A 173 -14.67 52.80 -14.00
C ARG A 173 -15.14 51.51 -14.62
N VAL A 174 -16.45 51.25 -14.56
CA VAL A 174 -17.05 50.00 -15.01
C VAL A 174 -17.93 50.26 -16.22
N VAL A 175 -17.76 49.46 -17.27
CA VAL A 175 -18.68 49.36 -18.41
C VAL A 175 -19.41 48.03 -18.31
N PRO A 176 -20.56 47.99 -17.60
CA PRO A 176 -21.28 46.75 -17.34
C PRO A 176 -22.07 46.29 -18.58
N PRO A 177 -22.43 45.00 -18.67
CA PRO A 177 -23.32 44.46 -19.71
C PRO A 177 -24.69 45.14 -19.79
N SER A 178 -25.22 45.56 -18.64
CA SER A 178 -26.55 46.19 -18.52
C SER A 178 -26.45 47.49 -17.74
N PRO A 179 -25.93 48.59 -18.35
CA PRO A 179 -25.71 49.85 -17.64
C PRO A 179 -27.04 50.51 -17.25
N PRO A 180 -27.07 51.28 -16.13
CA PRO A 180 -28.25 52.06 -15.77
C PRO A 180 -28.50 53.14 -16.82
N THR A 181 -29.77 53.46 -17.06
CA THR A 181 -30.17 54.44 -18.08
C THR A 181 -30.07 55.87 -17.56
N THR A 182 -30.26 56.06 -16.26
CA THR A 182 -30.22 57.37 -15.60
C THR A 182 -29.49 57.31 -14.26
N ALA A 183 -29.00 58.46 -13.79
CA ALA A 183 -28.28 58.53 -12.51
C ALA A 183 -29.17 58.17 -11.30
N ASP A 184 -30.49 58.38 -11.42
CA ASP A 184 -31.46 58.08 -10.34
C ASP A 184 -31.59 56.56 -10.08
N GLU A 185 -31.19 55.71 -11.03
CA GLU A 185 -31.21 54.25 -10.90
C GLU A 185 -29.99 53.71 -10.11
N LEU A 186 -28.90 54.48 -10.01
CA LEU A 186 -27.65 54.03 -9.40
C LEU A 186 -27.79 53.44 -7.99
N PRO A 187 -28.57 54.03 -7.05
CA PRO A 187 -28.68 53.49 -5.69
C PRO A 187 -29.23 52.06 -5.63
N GLN A 188 -30.05 51.66 -6.60
CA GLN A 188 -30.59 50.31 -6.70
C GLN A 188 -29.73 49.42 -7.61
N TRP A 189 -29.20 49.98 -8.68
CA TRP A 189 -28.42 49.26 -9.68
C TRP A 189 -27.05 48.81 -9.15
N VAL A 190 -26.34 49.69 -8.43
CA VAL A 190 -24.98 49.43 -7.94
C VAL A 190 -24.92 48.21 -7.01
N PRO A 191 -25.77 48.05 -5.98
CA PRO A 191 -25.76 46.84 -5.14
C PRO A 191 -26.09 45.54 -5.89
N GLN A 192 -26.76 45.60 -7.05
CA GLN A 192 -27.16 44.42 -7.82
C GLN A 192 -26.11 43.97 -8.84
N HIS A 193 -25.30 44.90 -9.35
CA HIS A 193 -24.39 44.66 -10.48
C HIS A 193 -22.92 44.90 -10.13
N ILE A 194 -22.64 45.83 -9.21
CA ILE A 194 -21.28 46.12 -8.70
C ILE A 194 -21.15 45.72 -7.21
N GLY A 195 -22.21 45.17 -6.62
CA GLY A 195 -22.37 45.04 -5.19
C GLY A 195 -21.71 43.81 -4.53
N PRO A 196 -22.07 43.58 -3.26
CA PRO A 196 -21.44 42.54 -2.47
C PRO A 196 -21.82 41.14 -2.97
N LEU A 197 -20.81 40.39 -3.36
CA LEU A 197 -20.83 38.97 -3.64
C LEU A 197 -20.33 38.22 -2.41
N VAL A 198 -20.88 37.02 -2.19
CA VAL A 198 -20.22 36.06 -1.30
C VAL A 198 -18.90 35.69 -1.96
N VAL A 199 -17.76 36.13 -1.42
CA VAL A 199 -16.42 35.92 -2.01
C VAL A 199 -15.83 34.53 -1.77
N ALA A 200 -16.45 33.73 -0.90
CA ALA A 200 -16.02 32.35 -0.62
C ALA A 200 -15.83 31.46 -1.88
N PRO A 201 -16.62 31.61 -2.97
CA PRO A 201 -16.37 30.89 -4.23
C PRO A 201 -15.06 31.28 -4.93
N LEU A 202 -14.52 32.49 -4.73
CA LEU A 202 -13.30 32.96 -5.41
C LEU A 202 -12.08 32.15 -5.01
N THR A 203 -11.91 31.87 -3.71
CA THR A 203 -10.74 31.13 -3.20
C THR A 203 -11.00 29.65 -3.00
N SER A 204 -12.23 29.18 -3.25
CA SER A 204 -12.60 27.76 -3.08
C SER A 204 -11.78 26.77 -3.90
N GLY A 205 -11.12 27.23 -4.97
CA GLY A 205 -10.25 26.42 -5.80
C GLY A 205 -8.82 26.26 -5.28
N PHE A 206 -8.38 27.07 -4.31
CA PHE A 206 -6.99 27.05 -3.83
C PHE A 206 -6.56 25.72 -3.20
N PRO A 207 -7.38 25.04 -2.37
CA PRO A 207 -7.01 23.70 -1.89
C PRO A 207 -6.76 22.71 -3.02
N THR A 208 -7.51 22.80 -4.12
CA THR A 208 -7.27 21.99 -5.31
C THR A 208 -6.00 22.44 -6.04
N LEU A 209 -5.75 23.74 -6.16
CA LEU A 209 -4.54 24.28 -6.79
C LEU A 209 -3.26 23.93 -6.01
N ASP A 210 -3.33 23.92 -4.68
CA ASP A 210 -2.27 23.43 -3.80
C ASP A 210 -1.98 21.95 -4.05
N ALA A 211 -3.02 21.11 -4.08
CA ALA A 211 -2.87 19.70 -4.40
C ALA A 211 -2.30 19.46 -5.81
N ILE A 212 -2.63 20.32 -6.78
CA ILE A 212 -2.03 20.27 -8.12
C ILE A 212 -0.54 20.65 -8.08
N ALA A 213 -0.16 21.67 -7.31
CA ALA A 213 1.24 22.05 -7.15
C ALA A 213 2.04 20.94 -6.46
N ASP A 214 1.48 20.29 -5.45
CA ASP A 214 2.07 19.14 -4.76
C ASP A 214 2.25 17.96 -5.74
N ALA A 215 1.19 17.59 -6.46
CA ALA A 215 1.23 16.53 -7.46
C ALA A 215 2.30 16.79 -8.55
N VAL A 216 2.44 18.04 -9.00
CA VAL A 216 3.50 18.42 -9.94
C VAL A 216 4.89 18.25 -9.32
N SER A 217 5.07 18.62 -8.06
CA SER A 217 6.35 18.45 -7.35
C SER A 217 6.73 16.97 -7.25
N ASP A 218 5.74 16.12 -6.94
CA ASP A 218 5.88 14.68 -6.75
C ASP A 218 6.02 13.90 -8.07
N LEU A 219 5.78 14.54 -9.24
CA LEU A 219 5.88 13.87 -10.54
C LEU A 219 7.22 13.13 -10.70
N PRO A 220 7.19 11.82 -11.03
CA PRO A 220 8.35 10.98 -11.20
C PRO A 220 9.16 11.50 -12.38
N GLY A 221 10.48 11.48 -12.24
CA GLY A 221 11.37 11.90 -13.31
C GLY A 221 11.22 11.05 -14.59
N ALA A 222 10.74 9.81 -14.54
CA ALA A 222 10.42 9.05 -15.75
C ALA A 222 9.48 7.90 -15.42
N ASN A 223 8.33 7.83 -16.11
CA ASN A 223 7.34 6.76 -16.03
C ASN A 223 6.60 6.61 -17.38
N GLU A 224 5.71 5.62 -17.53
CA GLU A 224 4.91 5.50 -18.76
C GLU A 224 4.06 6.76 -18.98
N GLY A 225 4.31 7.49 -20.08
CA GLY A 225 3.62 8.74 -20.41
C GLY A 225 4.19 10.00 -19.74
N VAL A 226 5.27 9.88 -18.94
CA VAL A 226 5.96 11.02 -18.30
C VAL A 226 7.47 10.92 -18.54
N SER A 227 8.06 11.97 -19.09
CA SER A 227 9.48 12.03 -19.42
C SER A 227 10.18 13.22 -18.76
N ALA A 228 11.21 12.99 -17.94
CA ALA A 228 12.10 14.08 -17.53
C ALA A 228 12.94 14.53 -18.72
N VAL A 229 12.99 15.85 -18.87
CA VAL A 229 13.79 16.52 -19.88
C VAL A 229 14.80 17.45 -19.20
N THR A 230 15.90 17.70 -19.88
CA THR A 230 16.98 18.54 -19.36
C THR A 230 17.35 19.62 -20.36
N LEU A 231 17.82 20.75 -19.83
CA LEU A 231 18.35 21.83 -20.65
C LEU A 231 19.73 21.44 -21.19
N THR A 232 19.95 21.62 -22.48
CA THR A 232 21.24 21.40 -23.14
C THR A 232 21.71 22.65 -23.89
N GLY A 233 22.99 22.70 -24.27
CA GLY A 233 23.59 23.87 -24.91
C GLY A 233 23.99 24.98 -23.94
N ASP A 234 24.38 26.12 -24.51
CA ASP A 234 25.00 27.24 -23.80
C ASP A 234 24.13 28.51 -23.86
N ALA A 235 24.26 29.38 -22.86
CA ALA A 235 23.67 30.71 -22.91
C ALA A 235 24.21 31.51 -24.14
N PRO A 236 23.40 32.40 -24.74
CA PRO A 236 22.09 32.86 -24.29
C PRO A 236 20.91 31.99 -24.74
N GLU A 237 21.15 30.91 -25.49
CA GLU A 237 20.08 30.08 -26.04
C GLU A 237 20.27 28.59 -25.72
N LYS A 238 19.50 28.09 -24.76
CA LYS A 238 19.50 26.66 -24.43
C LYS A 238 18.49 25.90 -25.27
N LYS A 239 18.62 24.57 -25.28
CA LYS A 239 17.75 23.64 -26.01
C LYS A 239 17.01 22.73 -25.06
N LEU A 240 15.79 22.37 -25.44
CA LEU A 240 14.95 21.41 -24.74
C LEU A 240 14.41 20.39 -25.74
N GLU A 241 14.77 19.10 -25.55
CA GLU A 241 14.27 18.01 -26.38
C GLU A 241 13.05 17.38 -25.73
N LEU A 242 11.86 17.58 -26.32
CA LEU A 242 10.62 17.02 -25.81
C LEU A 242 10.35 15.64 -26.43
N VAL A 243 9.87 14.73 -25.60
CA VAL A 243 9.37 13.41 -25.98
C VAL A 243 7.91 13.56 -26.46
N ALA A 244 7.69 13.21 -27.72
CA ALA A 244 6.35 13.27 -28.33
C ALA A 244 5.40 12.26 -27.67
N GLY A 245 4.20 12.71 -27.30
CA GLY A 245 3.18 11.86 -26.68
C GLY A 245 3.18 11.91 -25.14
N ASP A 246 4.26 12.40 -24.53
CA ASP A 246 4.44 12.38 -23.08
C ASP A 246 4.14 13.75 -22.45
N LEU A 247 3.90 13.75 -21.14
CA LEU A 247 4.12 14.91 -20.29
C LEU A 247 5.62 15.06 -20.03
N ASN A 248 6.20 16.18 -20.46
CA ASN A 248 7.61 16.47 -20.29
C ASN A 248 7.82 17.29 -19.02
N VAL A 249 8.69 16.82 -18.12
CA VAL A 249 8.96 17.48 -16.84
C VAL A 249 10.39 18.00 -16.83
N LEU A 250 10.53 19.32 -16.76
CA LEU A 250 11.80 20.02 -16.57
C LEU A 250 11.86 20.54 -15.13
N SER A 251 12.94 20.27 -14.40
CA SER A 251 13.19 20.87 -13.09
C SER A 251 14.34 21.86 -13.19
N VAL A 252 14.15 23.07 -12.65
CA VAL A 252 15.13 24.16 -12.74
C VAL A 252 15.34 24.88 -11.41
N GLU A 253 16.62 25.05 -11.07
CA GLU A 253 17.11 26.04 -10.11
C GLU A 253 17.42 27.36 -10.85
N PRO A 254 17.45 28.53 -10.15
CA PRO A 254 17.68 29.83 -10.77
C PRO A 254 18.92 29.90 -11.68
N GLU A 255 20.03 29.30 -11.25
CA GLU A 255 21.32 29.31 -11.95
C GLU A 255 21.24 28.63 -13.32
N GLN A 256 20.27 27.73 -13.53
CA GLN A 256 20.10 27.08 -14.82
C GLN A 256 19.59 28.02 -15.91
N PHE A 257 18.98 29.14 -15.53
CA PHE A 257 18.54 30.21 -16.43
C PHE A 257 19.48 31.43 -16.46
N ASP A 258 20.58 31.42 -15.72
CA ASP A 258 21.53 32.54 -15.74
C ASP A 258 22.05 32.84 -17.16
N GLY A 259 21.79 34.07 -17.61
CA GLY A 259 22.15 34.55 -18.95
C GLY A 259 21.38 33.91 -20.11
N VAL A 260 20.41 33.02 -19.84
CA VAL A 260 19.57 32.38 -20.85
C VAL A 260 18.41 33.30 -21.22
N THR A 261 18.34 33.71 -22.48
CA THR A 261 17.29 34.59 -22.99
C THR A 261 16.22 33.83 -23.78
N ALA A 262 16.54 32.65 -24.31
CA ALA A 262 15.61 31.84 -25.07
C ALA A 262 15.82 30.33 -24.90
N LEU A 263 14.73 29.57 -24.98
CA LEU A 263 14.73 28.12 -25.17
C LEU A 263 14.33 27.77 -26.60
N ASN A 264 15.12 26.90 -27.22
CA ASN A 264 14.86 26.30 -28.52
C ASN A 264 14.38 24.86 -28.32
N PHE A 265 13.22 24.51 -28.86
CA PHE A 265 12.77 23.12 -28.86
C PHE A 265 13.48 22.34 -29.97
N THR A 266 13.98 21.17 -29.62
CA THR A 266 14.47 20.18 -30.59
C THR A 266 13.55 18.97 -30.56
N GLY A 267 13.05 18.51 -31.70
CA GLY A 267 12.07 17.42 -31.73
C GLY A 267 10.62 17.90 -31.62
N ALA A 268 9.87 17.39 -30.64
CA ALA A 268 8.47 17.75 -30.43
C ALA A 268 8.31 19.17 -29.86
N LEU A 269 7.13 19.75 -30.05
CA LEU A 269 6.74 21.07 -29.55
C LEU A 269 5.61 20.93 -28.53
N PRO A 270 5.48 21.88 -27.56
CA PRO A 270 4.32 21.93 -26.69
C PRO A 270 3.01 21.92 -27.49
N SER A 271 2.14 20.96 -27.19
CA SER A 271 0.90 20.72 -27.95
C SER A 271 -0.09 19.90 -27.12
N SER A 272 -1.28 19.65 -27.67
CA SER A 272 -2.33 18.85 -27.01
C SER A 272 -1.94 17.42 -26.68
N THR A 273 -0.85 16.92 -27.26
CA THR A 273 -0.34 15.57 -27.03
C THR A 273 1.09 15.59 -26.49
N THR A 274 1.62 16.76 -26.13
CA THR A 274 3.00 16.91 -25.64
C THR A 274 3.01 18.09 -24.69
N GLY A 275 2.70 17.82 -23.43
CA GLY A 275 2.68 18.83 -22.37
C GLY A 275 4.10 19.13 -21.87
N LEU A 276 4.30 20.33 -21.34
CA LEU A 276 5.53 20.73 -20.67
C LEU A 276 5.22 21.32 -19.29
N VAL A 277 5.78 20.71 -18.26
CA VAL A 277 5.78 21.21 -16.89
C VAL A 277 7.19 21.60 -16.51
N ILE A 278 7.35 22.82 -15.98
CA ILE A 278 8.62 23.37 -15.52
C ILE A 278 8.51 23.65 -14.03
N ARG A 279 9.21 22.84 -13.22
CA ARG A 279 9.28 22.96 -11.77
C ARG A 279 10.37 23.95 -11.41
N LEU A 280 10.00 25.03 -10.73
CA LEU A 280 10.89 26.04 -10.18
C LEU A 280 11.17 25.71 -8.71
N SER A 281 12.42 25.54 -8.33
CA SER A 281 12.78 25.25 -6.93
C SER A 281 14.14 25.82 -6.56
N GLY A 282 14.47 25.83 -5.26
CA GLY A 282 15.82 26.15 -4.79
C GLY A 282 16.18 27.64 -4.79
N GLY A 283 15.21 28.53 -5.03
CA GLY A 283 15.41 29.97 -4.97
C GLY A 283 14.13 30.76 -5.18
N THR A 284 14.22 32.08 -4.97
CA THR A 284 13.05 32.99 -4.95
C THR A 284 13.03 33.98 -6.12
N GLU A 285 13.99 33.90 -7.04
CA GLU A 285 14.11 34.81 -8.19
C GLU A 285 14.45 34.03 -9.45
N PHE A 286 13.63 34.16 -10.50
CA PHE A 286 13.85 33.48 -11.77
C PHE A 286 13.77 34.47 -12.94
N SER A 287 14.75 34.37 -13.85
CA SER A 287 14.72 35.05 -15.16
C SER A 287 14.22 34.07 -16.21
N ILE A 288 12.91 34.10 -16.47
CA ILE A 288 12.22 33.16 -17.36
C ILE A 288 12.63 33.42 -18.82
N PRO A 289 13.23 32.45 -19.53
CA PRO A 289 13.57 32.61 -20.94
C PRO A 289 12.33 32.53 -21.83
N ARG A 290 12.37 33.20 -22.98
CA ARG A 290 11.31 33.10 -23.99
C ARG A 290 11.34 31.74 -24.67
N PHE A 291 10.22 31.35 -25.28
CA PHE A 291 10.17 30.17 -26.15
C PHE A 291 10.24 30.58 -27.61
N ASN A 292 11.31 30.17 -28.30
CA ASN A 292 11.39 30.36 -29.75
C ASN A 292 10.34 29.47 -30.43
N GLY A 293 9.58 30.04 -31.37
CA GLY A 293 8.54 29.34 -32.13
C GLY A 293 7.11 29.47 -31.58
N ALA A 294 6.92 30.07 -30.40
CA ALA A 294 5.62 30.13 -29.74
C ALA A 294 4.52 30.87 -30.56
N ASN A 295 4.91 31.81 -31.43
CA ASN A 295 3.98 32.64 -32.23
C ASN A 295 4.23 32.56 -33.76
N ASP A 296 4.85 31.50 -34.27
CA ASP A 296 5.30 31.44 -35.68
C ASP A 296 4.17 31.39 -36.74
N SER A 297 2.89 31.41 -36.33
CA SER A 297 1.75 31.33 -37.26
C SER A 297 0.60 32.34 -37.03
N GLY A 298 0.78 33.40 -36.24
CA GLY A 298 -0.25 34.43 -36.07
C GLY A 298 -0.19 35.21 -34.75
N THR A 299 -1.33 35.78 -34.33
CA THR A 299 -1.48 36.49 -33.04
C THR A 299 -1.67 35.57 -31.84
N ASN A 300 -1.87 34.26 -32.07
CA ASN A 300 -2.13 33.29 -31.00
C ASN A 300 -0.86 32.53 -30.65
N ASN A 301 -0.58 32.39 -29.35
CA ASN A 301 0.48 31.52 -28.86
C ASN A 301 -0.02 30.08 -28.75
N LEU A 302 0.53 29.20 -29.58
CA LEU A 302 0.08 27.80 -29.65
C LEU A 302 0.66 26.94 -28.52
N PHE A 303 1.73 27.40 -27.86
CA PHE A 303 2.40 26.66 -26.78
C PHE A 303 1.75 26.95 -25.43
N ALA A 304 1.30 28.19 -25.19
CA ALA A 304 0.81 28.65 -23.88
C ALA A 304 -0.20 27.70 -23.20
N PRO A 305 -1.21 27.11 -23.89
CA PRO A 305 -2.14 26.18 -23.24
C PRO A 305 -1.50 24.88 -22.73
N TRP A 306 -0.29 24.54 -23.17
CA TRP A 306 0.37 23.26 -22.92
C TRP A 306 1.62 23.39 -22.06
N VAL A 307 1.85 24.58 -21.50
CA VAL A 307 3.02 24.89 -20.67
C VAL A 307 2.57 25.33 -19.28
N LEU A 308 3.14 24.70 -18.25
CA LEU A 308 2.92 25.03 -16.84
C LEU A 308 4.26 25.35 -16.16
N TRP A 309 4.35 26.53 -15.55
CA TRP A 309 5.42 26.90 -14.63
C TRP A 309 4.90 26.70 -13.21
N SER A 310 5.44 25.74 -12.47
CA SER A 310 5.00 25.39 -11.12
C SER A 310 6.06 25.77 -10.10
N TYR A 311 5.62 26.45 -9.03
CA TYR A 311 6.41 26.77 -7.85
C TYR A 311 5.58 26.40 -6.62
N ASP A 312 6.05 25.41 -5.88
CA ASP A 312 5.32 24.77 -4.78
C ASP A 312 5.74 25.32 -3.40
N GLU A 313 6.79 26.14 -3.33
CA GLU A 313 7.27 26.72 -2.08
C GLU A 313 6.40 27.91 -1.59
N THR A 314 6.50 28.23 -0.30
CA THR A 314 5.83 29.39 0.32
C THR A 314 6.74 30.60 0.38
N GLY A 315 6.17 31.81 0.41
CA GLY A 315 6.91 33.06 0.58
C GLY A 315 7.25 33.74 -0.76
N PRO A 316 8.26 34.64 -0.80
CA PRO A 316 8.47 35.52 -1.94
C PRO A 316 8.92 34.75 -3.19
N LEU A 317 8.32 35.08 -4.33
CA LEU A 317 8.75 34.63 -5.65
C LEU A 317 8.77 35.82 -6.60
N THR A 318 9.93 36.14 -7.19
CA THR A 318 10.05 37.17 -8.23
C THR A 318 10.31 36.52 -9.57
N LEU A 319 9.42 36.80 -10.53
CA LEU A 319 9.58 36.37 -11.92
C LEU A 319 9.89 37.58 -12.80
N THR A 320 11.00 37.48 -13.53
CA THR A 320 11.42 38.44 -14.54
C THR A 320 11.52 37.75 -15.89
N SER A 321 11.46 38.51 -16.97
CA SER A 321 11.87 38.04 -18.30
C SER A 321 12.33 39.21 -19.13
N GLN A 322 13.16 38.92 -20.15
CA GLN A 322 13.52 39.90 -21.17
C GLN A 322 12.49 39.95 -22.31
N ASP A 323 11.56 38.99 -22.33
CA ASP A 323 10.59 38.80 -23.38
C ASP A 323 9.32 38.17 -22.77
N ARG A 324 8.42 37.70 -23.61
CA ARG A 324 7.17 37.10 -23.18
C ARG A 324 7.37 35.82 -22.37
N ILE A 325 6.61 35.71 -21.28
CA ILE A 325 6.44 34.44 -20.55
C ILE A 325 5.29 33.67 -21.22
N THR A 326 5.54 32.44 -21.62
CA THR A 326 4.58 31.56 -22.29
C THR A 326 4.18 30.43 -21.35
N GLY A 327 2.88 30.29 -21.07
CA GLY A 327 2.32 29.27 -20.19
C GLY A 327 1.73 29.81 -18.90
N THR A 328 1.01 28.94 -18.20
CA THR A 328 0.40 29.26 -16.90
C THR A 328 1.43 29.25 -15.79
N ILE A 329 1.39 30.26 -14.91
CA ILE A 329 2.15 30.32 -13.66
C ILE A 329 1.26 29.80 -12.53
N LEU A 330 1.63 28.66 -11.95
CA LEU A 330 0.99 28.02 -10.80
C LEU A 330 1.92 28.16 -9.58
N ALA A 331 1.66 29.17 -8.76
CA ALA A 331 2.40 29.44 -7.53
C ALA A 331 1.44 29.70 -6.35
N PRO A 332 0.49 28.78 -6.06
CA PRO A 332 -0.66 29.05 -5.20
C PRO A 332 -0.29 29.47 -3.77
N ARG A 333 0.92 29.13 -3.31
CA ARG A 333 1.45 29.42 -1.97
C ARG A 333 2.44 30.58 -1.91
N ALA A 334 2.77 31.19 -3.06
CA ALA A 334 3.81 32.20 -3.15
C ALA A 334 3.28 33.64 -3.15
N ASP A 335 4.09 34.53 -2.59
CA ASP A 335 3.97 35.98 -2.73
C ASP A 335 4.62 36.42 -4.04
N LEU A 336 3.85 36.33 -5.13
CA LEU A 336 4.36 36.51 -6.49
C LEU A 336 4.58 38.00 -6.82
N THR A 337 5.79 38.35 -7.18
CA THR A 337 6.16 39.63 -7.78
C THR A 337 6.49 39.44 -9.26
N LEU A 338 5.60 39.91 -10.14
CA LEU A 338 5.82 39.96 -11.57
C LEU A 338 6.54 41.27 -11.93
N GLN A 339 7.78 41.14 -12.39
CA GLN A 339 8.64 42.22 -12.89
C GLN A 339 9.05 41.93 -14.33
N ASN A 340 8.08 41.67 -15.19
CA ASN A 340 8.30 41.41 -16.60
C ASN A 340 7.74 42.56 -17.44
N ALA A 341 8.59 43.28 -18.18
CA ALA A 341 8.14 44.36 -19.07
C ALA A 341 7.35 43.84 -20.29
N SER A 342 7.54 42.57 -20.62
CA SER A 342 6.87 41.89 -21.72
C SER A 342 5.60 41.15 -21.24
N PRO A 343 4.73 40.71 -22.16
CA PRO A 343 3.49 40.05 -21.76
C PRO A 343 3.70 38.71 -21.04
N VAL A 344 2.67 38.27 -20.34
CA VAL A 344 2.45 36.88 -19.94
C VAL A 344 1.28 36.35 -20.76
N GLU A 345 1.48 35.26 -21.50
CA GLU A 345 0.41 34.55 -22.21
C GLU A 345 0.15 33.23 -21.47
N GLY A 346 -0.89 33.23 -20.62
CA GLY A 346 -1.14 32.18 -19.65
C GLY A 346 -2.19 32.57 -18.61
N GLN A 347 -2.31 31.76 -17.55
CA GLN A 347 -2.92 32.19 -16.30
C GLN A 347 -1.87 32.54 -15.25
N VAL A 348 -2.25 33.34 -14.25
CA VAL A 348 -1.42 33.67 -13.09
C VAL A 348 -2.17 33.28 -11.83
N ILE A 349 -1.66 32.29 -11.11
CA ILE A 349 -2.21 31.79 -9.84
C ILE A 349 -1.18 32.04 -8.73
N ALA A 350 -1.56 32.77 -7.68
CA ALA A 350 -0.66 33.10 -6.58
C ALA A 350 -1.38 33.26 -5.22
N SER A 351 -0.63 33.15 -4.12
CA SER A 351 -1.17 33.50 -2.79
C SER A 351 -1.36 35.02 -2.69
N THR A 352 -0.33 35.80 -3.01
CA THR A 352 -0.44 37.26 -3.20
C THR A 352 0.21 37.68 -4.52
N LEU A 353 -0.19 38.83 -5.07
CA LEU A 353 0.34 39.32 -6.35
C LEU A 353 0.78 40.78 -6.27
N THR A 354 2.02 41.04 -6.67
CA THR A 354 2.52 42.37 -7.04
C THR A 354 2.88 42.39 -8.52
N LYS A 355 2.08 43.06 -9.35
CA LYS A 355 2.43 43.35 -10.75
C LYS A 355 3.08 44.73 -10.82
N ALA A 356 4.41 44.77 -10.92
CA ALA A 356 5.19 46.00 -10.78
C ALA A 356 4.88 47.02 -11.90
N GLY A 357 5.11 48.31 -11.61
CA GLY A 357 4.99 49.37 -12.61
C GLY A 357 5.97 49.14 -13.76
N GLY A 358 5.49 49.28 -15.00
CA GLY A 358 6.26 48.94 -16.21
C GLY A 358 6.15 47.47 -16.62
N SER A 359 5.41 46.63 -15.89
CA SER A 359 5.15 45.25 -16.31
C SER A 359 4.16 45.18 -17.47
N GLY A 360 4.41 44.26 -18.40
CA GLY A 360 3.62 44.01 -19.60
C GLY A 360 2.24 43.45 -19.31
N GLU A 361 1.53 43.11 -20.37
CA GLU A 361 0.13 42.67 -20.34
C GLU A 361 0.00 41.23 -19.85
N ILE A 362 -1.18 40.82 -19.42
CA ILE A 362 -1.48 39.40 -19.19
C ILE A 362 -2.62 39.00 -20.13
N HIS A 363 -2.37 38.03 -21.00
CA HIS A 363 -3.34 37.52 -21.97
C HIS A 363 -3.77 36.12 -21.55
N HIS A 364 -5.08 35.86 -21.62
CA HIS A 364 -5.63 34.60 -21.15
C HIS A 364 -5.26 33.42 -22.04
N TYR A 365 -4.54 32.46 -21.47
CA TYR A 365 -4.39 31.11 -22.03
C TYR A 365 -4.53 30.12 -20.88
N ALA A 366 -5.68 29.46 -20.78
CA ALA A 366 -5.90 28.44 -19.77
C ALA A 366 -4.97 27.23 -20.02
N PHE A 367 -4.43 26.67 -18.95
CA PHE A 367 -3.69 25.42 -19.06
C PHE A 367 -4.68 24.29 -19.41
N ALA A 368 -4.42 23.63 -20.52
CA ALA A 368 -5.24 22.56 -21.08
C ALA A 368 -4.56 21.19 -21.01
N GLY A 369 -3.29 21.14 -20.57
CA GLY A 369 -2.53 19.92 -20.40
C GLY A 369 -3.10 19.00 -19.31
N CYS A 370 -2.65 17.76 -19.34
CA CYS A 370 -2.97 16.74 -18.34
C CYS A 370 -1.81 16.59 -17.38
N ILE A 371 -2.07 16.68 -16.08
CA ILE A 371 -1.12 16.21 -15.05
C ILE A 371 -1.60 14.79 -14.66
N PRO A 372 -0.81 13.75 -14.95
CA PRO A 372 -1.14 12.40 -14.52
C PRO A 372 -1.10 12.33 -13.00
N ASP A 373 -1.94 11.48 -12.46
CA ASP A 373 -1.87 11.13 -11.05
C ASP A 373 -0.62 10.35 -10.71
N ASP A 374 0.00 10.73 -9.59
CA ASP A 374 0.90 9.84 -8.84
C ASP A 374 0.25 9.26 -7.60
N ALA A 375 -1.07 9.03 -7.59
CA ALA A 375 -1.72 8.38 -6.46
C ALA A 375 -1.56 6.86 -6.42
N THR A 376 -0.33 6.38 -6.46
CA THR A 376 -0.01 5.21 -5.64
C THR A 376 1.21 5.54 -4.80
N THR A 377 1.01 6.36 -3.77
CA THR A 377 1.88 6.29 -2.60
C THR A 377 1.74 4.87 -2.05
N VAL A 378 2.87 4.25 -1.68
CA VAL A 378 2.90 2.84 -1.25
C VAL A 378 3.47 2.74 0.16
N GLY A 379 2.96 1.81 0.96
CA GLY A 379 3.64 1.31 2.15
C GLY A 379 4.40 0.01 1.83
N SER A 380 5.37 -0.34 2.66
CA SER A 380 6.07 -1.62 2.62
C SER A 380 5.39 -2.62 3.57
N VAL A 381 5.14 -3.85 3.11
CA VAL A 381 4.53 -4.91 3.92
C VAL A 381 5.41 -6.14 3.92
N GLN A 382 5.74 -6.66 5.10
CA GLN A 382 6.51 -7.89 5.26
C GLN A 382 5.89 -8.82 6.31
N LEU A 383 6.06 -10.13 6.11
CA LEU A 383 5.47 -11.17 6.95
C LEU A 383 6.54 -12.19 7.37
N SER A 384 6.59 -12.52 8.66
CA SER A 384 7.39 -13.63 9.16
C SER A 384 6.56 -14.59 10.00
N LYS A 385 7.03 -15.83 10.12
CA LYS A 385 6.38 -16.89 10.90
C LYS A 385 7.37 -17.52 11.86
N THR A 386 6.97 -17.70 13.12
CA THR A 386 7.72 -18.52 14.09
C THR A 386 6.87 -19.71 14.56
N LEU A 387 7.48 -20.88 14.66
CA LEU A 387 6.89 -22.07 15.28
C LEU A 387 7.48 -22.31 16.67
N VAL A 388 6.63 -22.25 17.70
CA VAL A 388 6.97 -22.60 19.08
C VAL A 388 6.58 -24.05 19.34
N VAL A 389 7.54 -24.88 19.73
CA VAL A 389 7.33 -26.33 19.92
C VAL A 389 7.53 -26.69 21.38
N ASP A 390 6.49 -27.22 22.00
CA ASP A 390 6.51 -27.75 23.36
C ASP A 390 6.31 -29.27 23.36
N GLY A 391 7.38 -30.01 23.10
CA GLY A 391 7.39 -31.46 22.98
C GLY A 391 8.43 -31.96 21.98
N ALA A 392 8.60 -33.29 21.91
CA ALA A 392 9.46 -33.92 20.91
C ALA A 392 8.60 -34.55 19.81
N PHE A 393 8.87 -34.18 18.55
CA PHE A 393 8.11 -34.66 17.39
C PHE A 393 9.07 -35.19 16.31
N ASP A 394 8.66 -36.25 15.61
CA ASP A 394 9.47 -36.87 14.55
C ASP A 394 9.55 -36.02 13.28
N ALA A 395 8.55 -35.17 13.06
CA ALA A 395 8.49 -34.23 11.95
C ALA A 395 7.71 -32.98 12.36
N LEU A 396 8.17 -31.83 11.86
CA LEU A 396 7.53 -30.53 12.03
C LEU A 396 7.27 -29.93 10.64
N PRO A 397 6.21 -29.12 10.47
CA PRO A 397 6.04 -28.36 9.24
C PRO A 397 7.20 -27.37 9.08
N VAL A 398 7.75 -27.29 7.87
CA VAL A 398 8.79 -26.29 7.55
C VAL A 398 8.16 -24.96 7.15
N ASN A 399 6.98 -25.01 6.54
CA ASN A 399 6.21 -23.86 6.11
C ASN A 399 4.71 -24.02 6.44
N VAL A 400 4.00 -22.90 6.50
CA VAL A 400 2.53 -22.83 6.55
C VAL A 400 2.00 -22.02 5.37
N PHE A 401 0.69 -22.13 5.12
CA PHE A 401 0.02 -21.35 4.08
C PHE A 401 -0.84 -20.25 4.71
N VAL A 402 -0.60 -19.01 4.30
CA VAL A 402 -1.38 -17.84 4.71
C VAL A 402 -2.27 -17.41 3.55
N GLN A 403 -3.57 -17.41 3.81
CA GLN A 403 -4.60 -16.85 2.95
C GLN A 403 -4.62 -15.35 3.13
N TYR A 404 -4.77 -14.60 2.03
CA TYR A 404 -4.81 -13.15 2.10
C TYR A 404 -5.84 -12.54 1.15
N TRP A 405 -6.34 -11.38 1.56
CA TRP A 405 -7.27 -10.56 0.82
C TRP A 405 -6.71 -9.15 0.71
N VAL A 406 -6.92 -8.55 -0.45
CA VAL A 406 -6.58 -7.16 -0.75
C VAL A 406 -7.88 -6.48 -1.14
N ASP A 407 -8.29 -5.48 -0.36
CA ASP A 407 -9.56 -4.77 -0.51
C ASP A 407 -10.78 -5.71 -0.63
N GLY A 408 -10.78 -6.75 0.21
CA GLY A 408 -11.83 -7.78 0.25
C GLY A 408 -11.76 -8.82 -0.87
N VAL A 409 -10.80 -8.74 -1.79
CA VAL A 409 -10.61 -9.72 -2.87
C VAL A 409 -9.60 -10.78 -2.45
N ARG A 410 -10.02 -12.04 -2.44
CA ARG A 410 -9.16 -13.20 -2.14
C ARG A 410 -8.06 -13.31 -3.19
N GLN A 411 -6.82 -13.36 -2.72
CA GLN A 411 -5.65 -13.54 -3.56
C GLN A 411 -5.24 -15.01 -3.62
N LEU A 412 -4.67 -15.40 -4.76
CA LEU A 412 -4.16 -16.75 -5.03
C LEU A 412 -2.83 -16.66 -5.81
N PRO A 413 -1.88 -17.57 -5.58
CA PRO A 413 -1.91 -18.65 -4.59
C PRO A 413 -1.77 -18.13 -3.15
N ASP A 414 -2.07 -18.98 -2.16
CA ASP A 414 -1.79 -18.68 -0.74
C ASP A 414 -0.27 -18.49 -0.53
N LEU A 415 0.10 -17.62 0.41
CA LEU A 415 1.49 -17.34 0.73
C LEU A 415 2.09 -18.53 1.48
N SER A 416 3.20 -19.08 0.97
CA SER A 416 3.99 -20.08 1.68
C SER A 416 5.01 -19.36 2.56
N VAL A 417 4.87 -19.47 3.88
CA VAL A 417 5.72 -18.77 4.85
C VAL A 417 6.51 -19.79 5.66
N GLU A 418 7.84 -19.66 5.67
CA GLU A 418 8.74 -20.55 6.43
C GLU A 418 8.60 -20.30 7.94
N THR A 419 8.57 -21.38 8.72
CA THR A 419 8.28 -21.36 10.17
C THR A 419 9.47 -21.01 11.06
N ASP A 420 10.62 -20.70 10.46
CA ASP A 420 11.91 -20.46 11.14
C ASP A 420 12.22 -18.99 11.42
N GLY A 421 11.26 -18.08 11.15
CA GLY A 421 11.40 -16.64 11.30
C GLY A 421 11.89 -15.94 10.03
N THR A 422 12.11 -16.65 8.92
CA THR A 422 12.46 -16.02 7.64
C THR A 422 11.36 -15.04 7.20
N VAL A 423 11.79 -13.84 6.80
CA VAL A 423 10.90 -12.77 6.36
C VAL A 423 10.52 -12.98 4.89
N LEU A 424 9.22 -12.95 4.60
CA LEU A 424 8.64 -12.85 3.26
C LEU A 424 8.31 -11.38 2.96
N GLY A 425 8.97 -10.80 1.94
CA GLY A 425 8.84 -9.39 1.58
C GLY A 425 10.19 -8.65 1.61
N PRO A 426 10.18 -7.29 1.65
CA PRO A 426 9.00 -6.43 1.65
C PRO A 426 8.29 -6.38 0.29
N ALA A 427 6.98 -6.15 0.31
CA ALA A 427 6.16 -5.86 -0.87
C ALA A 427 5.64 -4.43 -0.80
N ALA A 428 5.68 -3.69 -1.92
CA ALA A 428 5.05 -2.38 -2.03
C ALA A 428 3.53 -2.56 -2.20
N VAL A 429 2.75 -1.89 -1.36
CA VAL A 429 1.29 -1.96 -1.35
C VAL A 429 0.73 -0.53 -1.36
N PRO A 430 -0.24 -0.20 -2.23
CA PRO A 430 -0.84 1.13 -2.25
C PRO A 430 -1.37 1.57 -0.87
N SER A 431 -1.15 2.84 -0.53
CA SER A 431 -1.74 3.47 0.63
C SER A 431 -3.27 3.43 0.56
N GLY A 432 -3.92 3.25 1.70
CA GLY A 432 -5.36 3.04 1.85
C GLY A 432 -5.82 1.60 1.60
N THR A 433 -4.97 0.71 1.09
CA THR A 433 -5.32 -0.70 0.87
C THR A 433 -5.61 -1.41 2.18
N VAL A 434 -6.75 -2.10 2.24
CA VAL A 434 -7.09 -3.01 3.34
C VAL A 434 -6.50 -4.39 3.05
N VAL A 435 -5.62 -4.85 3.92
CA VAL A 435 -5.05 -6.20 3.86
C VAL A 435 -5.62 -7.03 5.00
N GLU A 436 -6.15 -8.21 4.66
CA GLU A 436 -6.60 -9.19 5.65
C GLU A 436 -5.85 -10.51 5.46
N LEU A 437 -5.43 -11.14 6.56
CA LEU A 437 -4.64 -12.37 6.57
C LEU A 437 -5.29 -13.43 7.46
N GLY A 438 -5.20 -14.69 7.04
CA GLY A 438 -5.65 -15.83 7.83
C GLY A 438 -4.77 -17.04 7.57
N GLU A 439 -4.34 -17.72 8.63
CA GLU A 439 -3.59 -18.95 8.49
C GLU A 439 -4.52 -20.10 8.08
N ALA A 440 -4.14 -20.82 7.03
CA ALA A 440 -4.82 -22.06 6.66
C ALA A 440 -4.50 -23.14 7.70
N THR A 441 -5.48 -23.99 8.02
CA THR A 441 -5.32 -25.07 9.01
C THR A 441 -4.02 -25.85 8.79
N PRO A 442 -3.06 -25.81 9.75
CA PRO A 442 -1.81 -26.54 9.61
C PRO A 442 -2.03 -28.05 9.52
N ALA A 443 -1.08 -28.75 8.89
CA ALA A 443 -1.11 -30.20 8.86
C ALA A 443 -1.09 -30.79 10.29
N THR A 444 -1.79 -31.91 10.47
CA THR A 444 -1.81 -32.59 11.77
C THR A 444 -0.42 -33.17 12.07
N VAL A 445 0.07 -32.92 13.29
CA VAL A 445 1.33 -33.50 13.78
C VAL A 445 0.99 -34.61 14.78
N PRO A 446 1.41 -35.86 14.55
CA PRO A 446 1.14 -36.95 15.47
C PRO A 446 1.57 -36.65 16.91
N GLY A 447 0.62 -36.74 17.85
CA GLY A 447 0.85 -36.43 19.26
C GLY A 447 0.97 -34.94 19.58
N GLY A 448 0.64 -34.05 18.65
CA GLY A 448 0.66 -32.60 18.84
C GLY A 448 -0.73 -31.98 18.72
N VAL A 449 -0.97 -30.94 19.51
CA VAL A 449 -2.16 -30.10 19.46
C VAL A 449 -1.75 -28.67 19.16
N TRP A 450 -2.21 -28.17 18.02
CA TRP A 450 -2.08 -26.78 17.64
C TRP A 450 -2.90 -25.89 18.59
N GLN A 451 -2.25 -24.85 19.11
CA GLN A 451 -2.92 -23.78 19.81
C GLN A 451 -3.44 -22.74 18.82
N THR A 452 -4.25 -21.80 19.31
CA THR A 452 -4.69 -20.67 18.49
C THR A 452 -3.48 -19.84 18.04
N PRO A 453 -3.36 -19.52 16.74
CA PRO A 453 -2.25 -18.70 16.25
C PRO A 453 -2.32 -17.28 16.81
N VAL A 454 -1.15 -16.67 16.97
CA VAL A 454 -1.01 -15.30 17.48
C VAL A 454 -0.42 -14.42 16.38
N TRP A 455 -1.13 -13.33 16.06
CA TRP A 455 -0.70 -12.33 15.08
C TRP A 455 -0.25 -11.05 15.79
N THR A 456 0.86 -10.48 15.33
CA THR A 456 1.30 -9.12 15.69
C THR A 456 1.49 -8.31 14.42
N VAL A 457 0.98 -7.08 14.41
CA VAL A 457 1.15 -6.12 13.30
C VAL A 457 1.69 -4.83 13.90
N THR A 458 2.78 -4.33 13.34
CA THR A 458 3.39 -3.03 13.70
C THR A 458 3.54 -2.16 12.46
N GLY A 459 3.72 -0.85 12.66
CA GLY A 459 3.83 0.12 11.57
C GLY A 459 2.50 0.60 10.99
N THR A 460 1.36 0.12 11.51
CA THR A 460 0.01 0.57 11.13
C THR A 460 -1.03 0.25 12.21
N THR A 461 -2.22 0.81 12.07
CA THR A 461 -3.41 0.51 12.87
C THR A 461 -4.15 -0.73 12.33
N THR A 462 -4.39 -1.71 13.20
CA THR A 462 -5.22 -2.89 12.87
C THR A 462 -6.71 -2.57 12.93
N ILE A 463 -7.49 -3.22 12.06
CA ILE A 463 -8.95 -3.16 12.04
C ILE A 463 -9.57 -4.57 12.22
N PRO A 464 -10.87 -4.68 12.56
CA PRO A 464 -11.53 -5.99 12.61
C PRO A 464 -11.58 -6.66 11.22
N PRO A 465 -11.21 -7.95 11.10
CA PRO A 465 -11.33 -8.68 9.84
C PRO A 465 -12.79 -8.82 9.39
N THR A 466 -13.01 -8.76 8.08
CA THR A 466 -14.33 -8.89 7.45
C THR A 466 -14.48 -10.16 6.62
N GLN A 467 -13.35 -10.76 6.19
CA GLN A 467 -13.36 -11.89 5.27
C GLN A 467 -13.47 -13.24 6.01
N PRO A 468 -14.19 -14.23 5.43
CA PRO A 468 -14.27 -15.58 6.00
C PRO A 468 -12.88 -16.23 6.07
N GLY A 469 -12.43 -16.55 7.29
CA GLY A 469 -11.13 -17.16 7.54
C GLY A 469 -10.01 -16.17 7.82
N ALA A 470 -10.24 -14.86 7.65
CA ALA A 470 -9.28 -13.85 8.09
C ALA A 470 -9.22 -13.77 9.63
N GLN A 471 -8.02 -13.60 10.15
CA GLN A 471 -7.68 -13.57 11.57
C GLN A 471 -7.11 -12.21 11.99
N VAL A 472 -6.47 -11.48 11.07
CA VAL A 472 -5.96 -10.11 11.30
C VAL A 472 -6.22 -9.26 10.05
N ALA A 473 -6.46 -7.96 10.25
CA ALA A 473 -6.65 -6.97 9.19
C ALA A 473 -6.04 -5.62 9.57
N PHE A 474 -5.59 -4.86 8.57
CA PHE A 474 -5.00 -3.53 8.73
C PHE A 474 -5.15 -2.70 7.45
N VAL A 475 -4.93 -1.39 7.55
CA VAL A 475 -4.88 -0.48 6.40
C VAL A 475 -3.43 -0.09 6.16
N VAL A 476 -2.94 -0.15 4.93
CA VAL A 476 -1.58 0.34 4.62
C VAL A 476 -1.62 1.86 4.57
N GLU A 477 -0.80 2.53 5.38
CA GLU A 477 -0.65 3.99 5.34
C GLU A 477 0.49 4.38 4.37
N GLU A 478 0.53 5.63 3.96
CA GLU A 478 1.59 6.17 3.09
C GLU A 478 2.96 6.06 3.78
N ASP A 479 3.96 5.56 3.03
CA ASP A 479 5.33 5.31 3.50
C ASP A 479 5.44 4.43 4.77
N ALA A 480 4.38 3.68 5.11
CA ALA A 480 4.37 2.84 6.29
C ALA A 480 5.24 1.59 6.10
N ASP A 481 6.09 1.28 7.07
CA ASP A 481 6.82 0.02 7.16
C ASP A 481 6.04 -0.98 8.04
N VAL A 482 5.16 -1.75 7.40
CA VAL A 482 4.29 -2.72 8.08
C VAL A 482 4.99 -4.06 8.25
N GLU A 483 5.19 -4.45 9.51
CA GLU A 483 5.77 -5.74 9.89
C GLU A 483 4.72 -6.63 10.54
N ILE A 484 4.53 -7.82 9.99
CA ILE A 484 3.60 -8.83 10.49
C ILE A 484 4.39 -10.03 11.00
N THR A 485 4.06 -10.48 12.22
CA THR A 485 4.59 -11.73 12.78
C THR A 485 3.45 -12.68 13.13
N LEU A 486 3.51 -13.90 12.63
CA LEU A 486 2.59 -15.00 12.95
C LEU A 486 3.30 -16.06 13.81
N SER A 487 2.80 -16.32 15.01
CA SER A 487 3.34 -17.34 15.92
C SER A 487 2.35 -18.47 16.15
N ASP A 488 2.81 -19.71 15.94
CA ASP A 488 2.03 -20.92 16.26
C ASP A 488 2.68 -21.62 17.42
N THR A 489 1.85 -22.28 18.22
CA THR A 489 2.35 -23.14 19.29
C THR A 489 1.82 -24.55 19.07
N LEU A 490 2.73 -25.52 19.01
CA LEU A 490 2.42 -26.94 18.98
C LEU A 490 2.75 -27.55 20.34
N VAL A 491 1.72 -28.01 21.05
CA VAL A 491 1.88 -28.63 22.37
C VAL A 491 1.75 -30.15 22.25
N GLY A 492 2.74 -30.87 22.77
CA GLY A 492 2.75 -32.33 22.78
C GLY A 492 1.74 -32.92 23.77
N GLN A 493 1.12 -34.03 23.37
CA GLN A 493 0.28 -34.86 24.24
C GLN A 493 1.10 -36.01 24.84
N GLY A 494 0.56 -36.60 25.90
CA GLY A 494 1.02 -37.87 26.41
C GLY A 494 0.35 -39.02 25.68
N ARG A 495 1.09 -40.08 25.34
CA ARG A 495 0.56 -41.20 24.55
C ARG A 495 1.05 -42.52 25.10
N PHE A 496 0.16 -43.52 25.15
CA PHE A 496 0.55 -44.88 25.49
C PHE A 496 -0.16 -45.91 24.64
N SER A 497 0.41 -47.11 24.57
CA SER A 497 -0.22 -48.28 23.97
C SER A 497 -0.06 -49.48 24.88
N ILE A 498 -0.91 -50.48 24.73
CA ILE A 498 -0.87 -51.71 25.51
C ILE A 498 -1.01 -52.93 24.59
N ALA A 499 -0.20 -53.94 24.80
CA ALA A 499 -0.36 -55.26 24.18
C ALA A 499 -0.31 -56.34 25.24
N LYS A 500 -1.08 -57.42 24.99
CA LYS A 500 -1.18 -58.56 25.89
C LYS A 500 -0.67 -59.81 25.19
N SER A 501 0.23 -60.53 25.84
CA SER A 501 0.64 -61.87 25.45
C SER A 501 0.30 -62.88 26.55
N VAL A 502 0.03 -64.11 26.15
CA VAL A 502 -0.32 -65.19 27.07
C VAL A 502 0.45 -66.46 26.72
N ASP A 503 1.06 -67.07 27.72
CA ASP A 503 1.53 -68.46 27.67
C ASP A 503 0.54 -69.32 28.48
N ASP A 504 -0.35 -70.04 27.79
CA ASP A 504 -1.45 -70.76 28.41
C ASP A 504 -1.20 -72.27 28.58
N ALA A 505 -0.01 -72.75 28.18
CA ALA A 505 0.32 -74.18 28.14
C ALA A 505 -0.71 -75.06 27.38
N GLY A 506 -1.48 -74.48 26.44
CA GLY A 506 -2.54 -75.17 25.71
C GLY A 506 -3.85 -75.36 26.48
N LEU A 507 -4.04 -74.67 27.61
CA LEU A 507 -5.21 -74.82 28.48
C LEU A 507 -6.40 -73.93 28.08
N GLY A 508 -6.29 -73.15 27.01
CA GLY A 508 -7.38 -72.39 26.42
C GLY A 508 -7.59 -71.04 27.09
N ALA A 509 -6.64 -70.12 26.92
CA ALA A 509 -6.76 -68.75 27.41
C ALA A 509 -7.89 -67.95 26.71
N PRO A 510 -8.49 -66.96 27.40
CA PRO A 510 -9.39 -66.00 26.77
C PRO A 510 -8.72 -65.25 25.61
N ALA A 511 -9.50 -64.94 24.57
CA ALA A 511 -9.04 -64.16 23.42
C ALA A 511 -8.81 -62.67 23.75
N THR A 512 -9.43 -62.17 24.83
CA THR A 512 -9.30 -60.77 25.27
C THR A 512 -9.22 -60.66 26.79
N PHE A 513 -8.59 -59.58 27.25
CA PHE A 513 -8.44 -59.22 28.66
C PHE A 513 -8.93 -57.79 28.88
N THR A 514 -9.56 -57.56 30.03
CA THR A 514 -10.07 -56.23 30.42
C THR A 514 -9.11 -55.56 31.40
N PHE A 515 -8.83 -54.28 31.17
CA PHE A 515 -8.00 -53.44 32.04
C PHE A 515 -8.80 -52.23 32.50
N GLN A 516 -8.91 -52.09 33.82
CA GLN A 516 -9.29 -50.82 34.42
C GLN A 516 -8.08 -49.90 34.35
N TRP A 517 -8.32 -48.62 34.09
CA TRP A 517 -7.22 -47.68 33.93
C TRP A 517 -7.52 -46.31 34.52
N TRP A 518 -6.45 -45.65 34.96
CA TRP A 518 -6.48 -44.33 35.60
C TRP A 518 -5.47 -43.41 34.93
N VAL A 519 -5.81 -42.13 34.90
CA VAL A 519 -4.93 -41.04 34.52
C VAL A 519 -4.89 -40.08 35.69
N ASP A 520 -3.72 -39.87 36.27
CA ASP A 520 -3.51 -39.00 37.43
C ASP A 520 -4.51 -39.29 38.57
N ASP A 521 -4.62 -40.56 38.96
CA ASP A 521 -5.53 -41.07 40.01
C ASP A 521 -7.04 -40.96 39.67
N VAL A 522 -7.40 -40.54 38.45
CA VAL A 522 -8.80 -40.48 37.99
C VAL A 522 -9.13 -41.70 37.13
N ARG A 523 -10.10 -42.50 37.56
CA ARG A 523 -10.58 -43.68 36.82
C ARG A 523 -11.20 -43.28 35.49
N GLN A 524 -10.74 -43.92 34.43
CA GLN A 524 -11.24 -43.70 33.08
C GLN A 524 -12.32 -44.71 32.70
N SER A 525 -13.16 -44.34 31.73
CA SER A 525 -14.21 -45.19 31.19
C SER A 525 -14.34 -44.95 29.68
N PRO A 526 -14.53 -46.00 28.85
CA PRO A 526 -14.66 -47.42 29.24
C PRO A 526 -13.33 -48.07 29.68
N ASP A 527 -13.42 -49.25 30.30
CA ASP A 527 -12.26 -50.11 30.54
C ASP A 527 -11.66 -50.56 29.18
N LEU A 528 -10.34 -50.78 29.13
CA LEU A 528 -9.65 -51.20 27.91
C LEU A 528 -9.85 -52.71 27.70
N VAL A 529 -10.12 -53.12 26.46
CA VAL A 529 -10.21 -54.54 26.07
C VAL A 529 -9.09 -54.85 25.09
N VAL A 530 -8.16 -55.70 25.50
CA VAL A 530 -6.90 -55.97 24.76
C VAL A 530 -6.87 -57.44 24.34
N ALA A 531 -6.56 -57.69 23.06
CA ALA A 531 -6.41 -59.05 22.53
C ALA A 531 -5.16 -59.73 23.12
N SER A 532 -5.24 -61.03 23.41
CA SER A 532 -4.17 -61.81 24.04
C SER A 532 -3.10 -62.34 23.07
N ASP A 533 -3.20 -62.01 21.78
CA ASP A 533 -2.35 -62.47 20.69
C ASP A 533 -1.14 -61.55 20.41
N GLY A 534 -0.91 -60.55 21.27
CA GLY A 534 0.14 -59.54 21.10
C GLY A 534 -0.26 -58.36 20.24
N THR A 535 -1.50 -58.30 19.73
CA THR A 535 -2.00 -57.12 19.03
C THR A 535 -1.97 -55.89 19.95
N VAL A 536 -1.42 -54.79 19.43
CA VAL A 536 -1.30 -53.52 20.15
C VAL A 536 -2.63 -52.76 20.11
N LEU A 537 -3.13 -52.36 21.27
CA LEU A 537 -4.19 -51.38 21.44
C LEU A 537 -3.58 -50.00 21.69
N GLY A 538 -3.92 -49.03 20.84
CA GLY A 538 -3.47 -47.64 20.94
C GLY A 538 -2.88 -47.10 19.62
N PRO A 539 -2.23 -45.93 19.64
CA PRO A 539 -1.99 -45.10 20.84
C PRO A 539 -3.27 -44.51 21.43
N ILE A 540 -3.28 -44.38 22.75
CA ILE A 540 -4.30 -43.69 23.55
C ILE A 540 -3.67 -42.38 24.02
N ASP A 541 -4.33 -41.28 23.73
CA ASP A 541 -3.86 -39.93 24.06
C ASP A 541 -4.39 -39.51 25.44
N VAL A 542 -3.51 -38.94 26.26
CA VAL A 542 -3.78 -38.38 27.59
C VAL A 542 -3.04 -37.04 27.73
N ALA A 543 -3.25 -36.33 28.84
CA ALA A 543 -2.49 -35.12 29.10
C ALA A 543 -0.98 -35.44 29.15
N PRO A 544 -0.12 -34.53 28.66
CA PRO A 544 1.33 -34.74 28.70
C PRO A 544 1.80 -34.90 30.14
N ASP A 545 2.82 -35.73 30.34
CA ASP A 545 3.45 -36.01 31.63
C ASP A 545 2.51 -36.65 32.69
N SER A 546 1.31 -37.08 32.29
CA SER A 546 0.38 -37.80 33.16
C SER A 546 0.94 -39.16 33.60
N VAL A 547 0.54 -39.59 34.80
CA VAL A 547 0.74 -40.95 35.30
C VAL A 547 -0.46 -41.80 34.89
N VAL A 548 -0.20 -42.83 34.08
CA VAL A 548 -1.19 -43.84 33.70
C VAL A 548 -0.99 -45.07 34.57
N GLU A 549 -2.07 -45.56 35.20
CA GLU A 549 -2.08 -46.84 35.90
C GLU A 549 -3.04 -47.82 35.23
N LEU A 550 -2.57 -49.06 35.04
CA LEU A 550 -3.32 -50.15 34.42
C LEU A 550 -3.50 -51.29 35.42
N VAL A 551 -4.75 -51.69 35.67
CA VAL A 551 -5.10 -52.82 36.53
C VAL A 551 -5.81 -53.87 35.68
N GLU A 552 -5.17 -55.03 35.51
CA GLU A 552 -5.79 -56.16 34.83
C GLU A 552 -6.92 -56.76 35.67
N VAL A 553 -8.12 -56.84 35.10
CA VAL A 553 -9.23 -57.55 35.73
C VAL A 553 -8.92 -59.05 35.69
N ARG A 554 -8.77 -59.65 36.87
CA ARG A 554 -8.34 -61.05 36.99
C ARG A 554 -9.30 -61.98 36.24
N PRO A 555 -8.83 -62.74 35.23
CA PRO A 555 -9.64 -63.74 34.54
C PRO A 555 -9.95 -64.93 35.45
N THR A 556 -11.02 -65.66 35.13
CA THR A 556 -11.28 -66.97 35.73
C THR A 556 -10.16 -67.94 35.36
N ASN A 557 -9.75 -68.79 36.32
CA ASN A 557 -8.76 -69.84 36.05
C ASN A 557 -9.27 -70.82 34.98
N PRO A 558 -8.46 -71.18 33.97
CA PRO A 558 -8.81 -72.23 33.02
C PRO A 558 -8.89 -73.59 33.73
N VAL A 559 -9.65 -74.53 33.15
CA VAL A 559 -9.75 -75.88 33.70
C VAL A 559 -8.38 -76.54 33.70
N GLY A 560 -7.91 -76.98 34.87
CA GLY A 560 -6.61 -77.63 35.01
C GLY A 560 -5.42 -76.68 35.04
N GLY A 561 -5.62 -75.37 35.28
CA GLY A 561 -4.53 -74.41 35.46
C GLY A 561 -4.85 -73.27 36.43
N THR A 562 -3.80 -72.54 36.84
CA THR A 562 -3.93 -71.31 37.64
C THR A 562 -3.06 -70.21 37.05
N TRP A 563 -3.62 -68.99 36.97
CA TRP A 563 -2.87 -67.82 36.50
C TRP A 563 -1.77 -67.41 37.47
N THR A 564 -0.59 -67.05 36.95
CA THR A 564 0.44 -66.33 37.69
C THR A 564 0.12 -64.84 37.78
N ALA A 565 0.88 -64.10 38.59
CA ALA A 565 0.85 -62.64 38.53
C ALA A 565 1.30 -62.16 37.13
N PRO A 566 0.68 -61.12 36.56
CA PRO A 566 1.09 -60.54 35.29
C PRO A 566 2.48 -59.92 35.41
N THR A 567 3.29 -60.07 34.37
CA THR A 567 4.56 -59.32 34.23
C THR A 567 4.36 -58.15 33.27
N TRP A 568 4.93 -57.00 33.61
CA TRP A 568 4.76 -55.75 32.88
C TRP A 568 6.11 -55.22 32.40
N ALA A 569 6.13 -54.62 31.22
CA ALA A 569 7.25 -53.84 30.71
C ALA A 569 6.72 -52.58 30.02
N VAL A 570 7.45 -51.47 30.14
CA VAL A 570 7.17 -50.22 29.41
C VAL A 570 8.41 -49.77 28.66
N THR A 571 8.24 -49.37 27.40
CA THR A 571 9.29 -48.75 26.58
C THR A 571 8.83 -47.35 26.18
N GLY A 572 9.69 -46.34 26.30
CA GLY A 572 9.35 -44.95 25.98
C GLY A 572 8.57 -44.19 27.08
N GLY A 573 8.24 -44.85 28.19
CA GLY A 573 7.68 -44.26 29.41
C GLY A 573 8.53 -44.59 30.63
N THR A 574 8.34 -43.85 31.72
CA THR A 574 9.07 -44.06 32.98
C THR A 574 8.18 -44.75 33.99
N ALA A 575 8.62 -45.85 34.61
CA ALA A 575 7.84 -46.54 35.63
C ALA A 575 7.52 -45.61 36.81
N ALA A 576 6.28 -45.68 37.31
CA ALA A 576 5.77 -44.89 38.43
C ALA A 576 5.24 -45.80 39.55
N THR A 577 4.92 -45.22 40.71
CA THR A 577 4.36 -45.97 41.84
C THR A 577 2.84 -46.16 41.65
N PRO A 578 2.33 -47.40 41.63
CA PRO A 578 0.90 -47.66 41.48
C PRO A 578 0.12 -47.31 42.75
N GLN A 579 -1.11 -46.80 42.58
CA GLN A 579 -2.01 -46.42 43.67
C GLN A 579 -3.19 -47.39 43.84
N HIS A 580 -3.53 -48.12 42.77
CA HIS A 580 -4.67 -49.03 42.70
C HIS A 580 -4.26 -50.52 42.62
N GLY A 581 -2.98 -50.81 42.85
CA GLY A 581 -2.44 -52.17 42.82
C GLY A 581 -2.16 -52.71 41.41
N GLY A 582 -2.06 -51.82 40.42
CA GLY A 582 -1.73 -52.13 39.03
C GLY A 582 -0.27 -51.86 38.66
N PHE A 583 -0.05 -51.60 37.38
CA PHE A 583 1.22 -51.12 36.83
C PHE A 583 1.08 -49.66 36.41
N ALA A 584 1.93 -48.79 36.95
CA ALA A 584 1.90 -47.35 36.68
C ALA A 584 3.15 -46.86 35.93
N PHE A 585 2.97 -45.89 35.04
CA PHE A 585 4.05 -45.26 34.28
C PHE A 585 3.67 -43.83 33.87
N THR A 586 4.66 -42.96 33.72
CA THR A 586 4.51 -41.60 33.19
C THR A 586 4.70 -41.62 31.69
N VAL A 587 3.75 -41.03 30.96
CA VAL A 587 3.85 -40.82 29.51
C VAL A 587 4.71 -39.59 29.19
N GLY A 588 5.37 -39.59 28.03
CA GLY A 588 6.15 -38.44 27.57
C GLY A 588 5.29 -37.29 27.02
N ARG A 589 5.93 -36.34 26.33
CA ARG A 589 5.29 -35.20 25.65
C ARG A 589 5.68 -35.18 24.17
N GLY A 590 4.70 -35.37 23.27
CA GLY A 590 4.88 -35.31 21.82
C GLY A 590 4.58 -36.63 21.10
N SER A 591 5.34 -36.98 20.06
CA SER A 591 5.03 -38.12 19.19
C SER A 591 5.33 -39.49 19.80
N ALA A 592 6.20 -39.54 20.81
CA ALA A 592 6.63 -40.78 21.45
C ALA A 592 5.47 -41.48 22.18
N VAL A 593 5.32 -42.78 21.94
CA VAL A 593 4.31 -43.63 22.58
C VAL A 593 4.97 -44.49 23.66
N SER A 594 4.45 -44.41 24.89
CA SER A 594 4.80 -45.33 25.96
C SER A 594 4.17 -46.70 25.70
N ALA A 595 4.95 -47.65 25.19
CA ALA A 595 4.45 -48.98 24.82
C ALA A 595 4.52 -49.93 26.01
N VAL A 596 3.36 -50.37 26.49
CA VAL A 596 3.20 -51.31 27.59
C VAL A 596 2.99 -52.72 27.06
N GLN A 597 3.78 -53.67 27.56
CA GLN A 597 3.63 -55.10 27.31
C GLN A 597 3.23 -55.79 28.60
N VAL A 598 2.14 -56.56 28.54
CA VAL A 598 1.65 -57.37 29.67
C VAL A 598 1.72 -58.83 29.27
N THR A 599 2.28 -59.68 30.13
CA THR A 599 2.34 -61.12 29.89
C THR A 599 1.72 -61.88 31.04
N ASN A 600 0.80 -62.81 30.73
CA ASN A 600 0.31 -63.80 31.69
C ASN A 600 0.86 -65.19 31.38
N VAL A 601 1.06 -65.97 32.43
CA VAL A 601 1.39 -67.39 32.34
C VAL A 601 0.33 -68.20 33.10
N VAL A 602 -0.12 -69.30 32.51
CA VAL A 602 -0.94 -70.32 33.20
C VAL A 602 -0.02 -71.46 33.62
N LEU A 603 0.01 -71.78 34.91
CA LEU A 603 0.66 -72.99 35.39
C LEU A 603 -0.35 -74.14 35.39
N PRO A 604 -0.02 -75.32 34.80
CA PRO A 604 -0.85 -76.50 34.93
C PRO A 604 -1.06 -76.87 36.40
N GLY A 605 -2.31 -77.07 36.80
CA GLY A 605 -2.66 -77.54 38.13
C GLY A 605 -2.10 -78.94 38.35
N GLY A 606 -1.30 -79.12 39.41
CA GLY A 606 -0.66 -80.39 39.77
C GLY A 606 -1.64 -81.47 40.23
N GLY A 607 -2.56 -81.89 39.35
CA GLY A 607 -3.64 -82.83 39.64
C GLY A 607 -3.78 -83.98 38.63
N ALA A 608 -2.85 -84.15 37.68
CA ALA A 608 -2.74 -85.38 36.92
C ALA A 608 -1.60 -86.22 37.50
N GLN A 609 -1.94 -87.05 38.49
CA GLN A 609 -1.16 -88.24 38.80
C GLN A 609 -1.20 -89.10 37.54
N LEU A 610 -0.17 -88.99 36.69
CA LEU A 610 0.01 -89.86 35.54
C LEU A 610 -0.03 -91.30 36.04
N ALA A 611 -1.03 -92.05 35.58
CA ALA A 611 -1.07 -93.49 35.77
C ALA A 611 0.23 -94.06 35.18
N VAL A 612 1.07 -94.59 36.06
CA VAL A 612 2.23 -95.40 35.71
C VAL A 612 1.73 -96.63 34.97
N THR A 613 1.95 -96.66 33.66
CA THR A 613 2.10 -97.91 32.92
C THR A 613 3.43 -97.87 32.17
N GLY A 614 4.42 -98.45 32.84
CA GLY A 614 5.59 -99.15 32.31
C GLY A 614 6.22 -98.67 31.00
N LEU A 615 7.42 -98.13 31.13
CA LEU A 615 8.61 -98.65 30.44
C LEU A 615 9.83 -98.16 31.21
N ASP A 616 10.49 -99.09 31.88
CA ASP A 616 11.79 -98.89 32.49
C ASP A 616 12.85 -98.60 31.42
N ASP A 617 13.86 -97.83 31.84
CA ASP A 617 15.18 -97.65 31.23
C ASP A 617 15.27 -97.08 29.80
N VAL A 618 15.46 -95.75 29.70
CA VAL A 618 16.65 -95.15 29.04
C VAL A 618 16.92 -93.74 29.60
N GLY A 619 18.08 -93.57 30.26
CA GLY A 619 18.94 -92.40 30.03
C GLY A 619 18.72 -91.13 30.88
N ALA A 620 19.28 -91.13 32.09
CA ALA A 620 19.69 -89.92 32.79
C ALA A 620 20.87 -89.24 32.06
N THR A 621 20.64 -88.59 30.90
CA THR A 621 21.64 -87.73 30.21
C THR A 621 21.05 -86.77 29.15
N ALA A 622 19.78 -86.33 29.27
CA ALA A 622 19.15 -85.49 28.23
C ALA A 622 18.45 -84.20 28.72
N LEU A 623 18.68 -83.75 29.96
CA LEU A 623 18.10 -82.50 30.49
C LEU A 623 19.10 -81.36 30.74
N ALA A 624 20.38 -81.56 30.46
CA ALA A 624 21.40 -80.50 30.53
C ALA A 624 21.64 -79.78 29.19
N SER A 625 21.12 -80.29 28.06
CA SER A 625 21.42 -79.76 26.72
C SER A 625 20.34 -78.83 26.14
N ALA A 626 19.14 -78.77 26.74
CA ALA A 626 18.06 -77.87 26.30
C ALA A 626 18.15 -76.47 26.92
N LEU A 627 18.82 -76.32 28.08
CA LEU A 627 18.99 -75.03 28.76
C LEU A 627 20.20 -74.23 28.25
N ALA A 628 21.15 -74.87 27.56
CA ALA A 628 22.30 -74.20 26.94
C ALA A 628 22.04 -73.67 25.52
N LEU A 629 20.98 -74.14 24.84
CA LEU A 629 20.61 -73.70 23.48
C LEU A 629 19.65 -72.50 23.45
N LEU A 630 18.92 -72.23 24.55
CA LEU A 630 18.07 -71.04 24.69
C LEU A 630 18.81 -69.80 25.21
N LEU A 631 19.94 -69.97 25.92
CA LEU A 631 20.85 -68.87 26.29
C LEU A 631 21.91 -68.54 25.22
N GLY A 632 22.06 -69.38 24.20
CA GLY A 632 22.99 -69.14 23.07
C GLY A 632 22.41 -68.32 21.92
N ALA A 633 21.08 -68.17 21.83
CA ALA A 633 20.42 -67.45 20.74
C ALA A 633 20.17 -65.95 21.04
N THR A 634 20.27 -65.54 22.31
CA THR A 634 20.11 -64.13 22.74
C THR A 634 21.41 -63.33 22.71
N LEU A 635 22.58 -63.98 22.59
CA LEU A 635 23.89 -63.30 22.46
C LEU A 635 24.35 -63.06 21.01
N THR A 636 23.68 -63.62 20.00
CA THR A 636 24.07 -63.46 18.58
C THR A 636 23.32 -62.34 17.84
N PHE A 637 22.26 -61.77 18.43
CA PHE A 637 21.56 -60.60 17.86
C PHE A 637 22.03 -59.25 18.44
N ALA A 638 22.72 -59.23 19.59
CA ALA A 638 23.30 -58.03 20.18
C ALA A 638 24.68 -57.64 19.60
N ALA A 639 25.37 -58.54 18.87
CA ALA A 639 26.71 -58.28 18.31
C ALA A 639 26.71 -57.83 16.82
N ARG A 640 25.55 -57.66 16.18
CA ARG A 640 25.46 -57.22 14.75
C ARG A 640 24.96 -55.79 14.55
N ARG A 641 24.75 -55.00 15.60
CA ARG A 641 24.32 -53.59 15.53
C ARG A 641 25.34 -52.56 16.08
N ALA A 642 26.58 -52.97 16.30
CA ALA A 642 27.67 -52.08 16.76
C ALA A 642 28.81 -51.92 15.72
N ARG A 643 28.53 -52.08 14.42
CA ARG A 643 29.53 -51.86 13.37
C ARG A 643 28.95 -51.27 12.08
N THR A 644 28.39 -50.08 12.20
CA THR A 644 28.23 -49.11 11.09
C THR A 644 28.10 -47.70 11.66
N ILE A 645 29.20 -47.21 12.26
CA ILE A 645 29.53 -45.79 12.37
C ILE A 645 31.03 -45.69 12.05
N ARG A 646 31.32 -45.36 10.79
CA ARG A 646 32.51 -44.72 10.21
C ARG A 646 32.46 -44.89 8.69
N GLU A 647 31.71 -44.02 8.04
CA GLU A 647 32.17 -43.01 7.08
C GLU A 647 31.04 -42.02 6.84
#